data_AF-F0UJI0-F1
#
_entry.id   AF-F0UJI0-F1
#
_cell.length_a   1.000
_cell.length_b   1.000
_cell.length_c   1.000
_cell.angle_alpha   90.00
_cell.angle_beta   90.00
_cell.angle_gamma   90.00
#
_symmetry.space_group_name_H-M   'P 1'
#
loop_
_entity.id
_entity.type
_entity.pdbx_description
1 polymer ?
#
loop_
_entity_poly.entity_id
_entity_poly.type
_entity_poly.pdbx_seq_one_letter_code
_entity_poly.pdbx_strand_id
1 'polypeptide(L)'
;MAVTSGVLTIKPVSGTPYQLNNDQVTRASSALLRHIKTEEERKALESTKKDLLANNDDEDDTDGVDATPIWLVLTTKKHIVDKNRLKPGKIVVPHSLNTSPSLSICLIAADPQRAVKDVIANPQFPTNLSSRITKVIGYTKLKTKYKSFESRRRLLSEHDVFLADDRIIMRLVQTLGKIFYKSSKRPIPIRIAEVQKVGGKKVKKEDRKRPASDEMYSAVALPAVVAKEIEKTLSSVPVHLASAATTSVRVGSANFTPEKLVENVEAVVQGMAEKYVSKGWRNIKALHLKGANTMAMPIWLASELWVDEGDVREDEDSMILEGSKEMNKKRKSVGKSGSMESKKPKISEKEDNEDDELIASRKAKLQAQKARALSDGDNVNGNKTTLTKAPESPDSNKRKRSHSSSRHSTSPLRIGEDPEIGISPFRPLILPSKFLLCEPGGGKGEDIHFYLTPSYSAMNSVIARHSILRATTPLRSQSIHRSQLSALSRLLSTLAVLEQRDGKIQGSSLSAITAAQKLGGSVTAFVAGDGVKNGAAAEASKIKGLDKVLAVDNAAYDKGLPENYAPLLVENIKKEGFTHVIASHSAFGKNILPRVAALLDVQQISDITAIESEDTFVRPIYAGNAILTVQSTDPVKVLTVRGTAFQAGETTGGTAEVIDGADPKVPSPTEWVSEDLAKSDRPDLGTASRVVSGGRGLKSKEEFDRLMPPLADALGAAIGASRAAVDSGFADNSLQVGQTGKNVAPELYLCAGISGAIQHLAGMKDSKVIAAINKDPDAPIFQVADVGLVGDLFEKVPELTEKLKK
;
A
#
# COMPACT_ATOMS: atom_id res chain seq x y z
N MET A 1 36.33 -19.61 11.03
CA MET A 1 37.27 -18.97 10.09
C MET A 1 36.53 -17.87 9.36
N ALA A 2 37.12 -16.68 9.17
CA ALA A 2 36.49 -15.61 8.39
C ALA A 2 36.69 -15.86 6.90
N VAL A 3 35.61 -15.84 6.11
CA VAL A 3 35.70 -15.92 4.64
C VAL A 3 36.05 -14.53 4.12
N THR A 4 37.21 -14.41 3.48
CA THR A 4 37.68 -13.14 2.91
C THR A 4 36.81 -12.71 1.73
N SER A 5 36.30 -11.48 1.78
CA SER A 5 35.50 -10.89 0.70
C SER A 5 36.37 -10.57 -0.51
N GLY A 6 36.39 -11.47 -1.51
CA GLY A 6 37.07 -11.23 -2.78
C GLY A 6 36.53 -9.99 -3.48
N VAL A 7 37.43 -9.12 -3.95
CA VAL A 7 37.08 -7.84 -4.61
C VAL A 7 36.28 -8.10 -5.88
N LEU A 8 35.02 -7.65 -5.90
CA LEU A 8 34.05 -7.93 -6.97
C LEU A 8 34.21 -7.04 -8.23
N THR A 9 35.28 -6.24 -8.31
CA THR A 9 35.48 -5.23 -9.35
C THR A 9 36.89 -5.28 -9.93
N ILE A 10 37.03 -5.89 -11.11
CA ILE A 10 38.25 -5.78 -11.93
C ILE A 10 38.10 -4.53 -12.80
N LYS A 11 39.00 -3.55 -12.67
CA LYS A 11 39.16 -2.48 -13.66
C LYS A 11 40.07 -3.00 -14.79
N PRO A 12 39.61 -3.13 -16.04
CA PRO A 12 40.47 -3.51 -17.16
C PRO A 12 41.53 -2.43 -17.43
N VAL A 13 42.71 -2.83 -17.89
CA VAL A 13 43.83 -1.91 -18.21
C VAL A 13 43.59 -1.16 -19.54
N SER A 14 42.64 -1.60 -20.37
CA SER A 14 42.12 -0.86 -21.51
C SER A 14 40.64 -1.21 -21.77
N GLY A 15 39.87 -0.24 -22.28
CA GLY A 15 38.43 -0.36 -22.52
C GLY A 15 37.58 0.60 -21.66
N THR A 16 36.27 0.63 -21.89
CA THR A 16 35.34 1.40 -21.06
C THR A 16 35.23 0.80 -19.66
N PRO A 17 35.18 1.60 -18.57
CA PRO A 17 35.35 1.11 -17.19
C PRO A 17 34.21 0.24 -16.63
N TYR A 18 33.25 -0.15 -17.47
CA TYR A 18 32.09 -0.97 -17.10
C TYR A 18 31.92 -2.08 -18.15
N GLN A 19 32.44 -3.27 -17.86
CA GLN A 19 32.26 -4.48 -18.66
C GLN A 19 31.81 -5.62 -17.74
N LEU A 20 31.01 -6.55 -18.27
CA LEU A 20 30.56 -7.73 -17.55
C LEU A 20 31.68 -8.78 -17.53
N ASN A 21 31.93 -9.41 -16.38
CA ASN A 21 32.88 -10.52 -16.29
C ASN A 21 32.16 -11.85 -16.59
N ASN A 22 32.42 -12.43 -17.77
CA ASN A 22 31.75 -13.65 -18.21
C ASN A 22 32.10 -14.89 -17.34
N ASP A 23 33.23 -14.94 -16.65
CA ASP A 23 33.53 -15.99 -15.65
C ASP A 23 32.64 -15.86 -14.40
N GLN A 24 32.28 -14.62 -14.03
CA GLN A 24 31.34 -14.37 -12.93
C GLN A 24 29.91 -14.70 -13.35
N VAL A 25 29.49 -14.36 -14.59
CA VAL A 25 28.21 -14.81 -15.15
C VAL A 25 28.16 -16.34 -15.17
N THR A 26 29.21 -17.01 -15.63
CA THR A 26 29.28 -18.48 -15.75
C THR A 26 29.20 -19.18 -14.39
N ARG A 27 29.93 -18.68 -13.38
CA ARG A 27 29.86 -19.20 -12.00
C ARG A 27 28.48 -18.96 -11.37
N ALA A 28 27.88 -17.78 -11.55
CA ALA A 28 26.53 -17.50 -11.05
C ALA A 28 25.46 -18.37 -11.74
N SER A 29 25.53 -18.50 -13.07
CA SER A 29 24.62 -19.33 -13.88
C SER A 29 24.69 -20.81 -13.51
N SER A 30 25.89 -21.37 -13.42
CA SER A 30 26.09 -22.79 -13.08
C SER A 30 25.70 -23.11 -11.63
N ALA A 31 25.97 -22.21 -10.67
CA ALA A 31 25.49 -22.35 -9.30
C ALA A 31 23.95 -22.29 -9.21
N LEU A 32 23.33 -21.33 -9.90
CA LEU A 32 21.87 -21.18 -9.93
C LEU A 32 21.18 -22.38 -10.57
N LEU A 33 21.68 -22.88 -11.70
CA LEU A 33 21.14 -24.05 -12.40
C LEU A 33 21.27 -25.34 -11.55
N ARG A 34 22.37 -25.51 -10.79
CA ARG A 34 22.52 -26.62 -9.84
C ARG A 34 21.49 -26.52 -8.71
N HIS A 35 21.36 -25.35 -8.08
CA HIS A 35 20.41 -25.15 -6.99
C HIS A 35 18.95 -25.38 -7.42
N ILE A 36 18.56 -24.89 -8.60
CA ILE A 36 17.21 -25.13 -9.15
C ILE A 36 16.93 -26.64 -9.32
N LYS A 37 17.89 -27.41 -9.87
CA LYS A 37 17.73 -28.86 -10.02
C LYS A 37 17.60 -29.59 -8.69
N THR A 38 18.44 -29.26 -7.70
CA THR A 38 18.33 -29.86 -6.35
C THR A 38 17.03 -29.49 -5.64
N GLU A 39 16.46 -28.30 -5.90
CA GLU A 39 15.13 -27.92 -5.41
C GLU A 39 13.99 -28.69 -6.12
N GLU A 40 14.10 -28.90 -7.43
CA GLU A 40 13.14 -29.68 -8.22
C GLU A 40 13.18 -31.18 -7.83
N GLU A 41 14.37 -31.74 -7.62
CA GLU A 41 14.62 -33.09 -7.07
C GLU A 41 14.05 -33.24 -5.65
N ARG A 42 14.31 -32.28 -4.75
CA ARG A 42 13.75 -32.29 -3.39
C ARG A 42 12.21 -32.28 -3.41
N LYS A 43 11.61 -31.44 -4.25
CA LYS A 43 10.14 -31.37 -4.37
C LYS A 43 9.53 -32.67 -4.88
N ALA A 44 10.15 -33.33 -5.85
CA ALA A 44 9.71 -34.65 -6.32
C ALA A 44 9.78 -35.73 -5.22
N LEU A 45 10.78 -35.65 -4.34
CA LEU A 45 10.92 -36.52 -3.15
C LEU A 45 9.97 -36.18 -1.99
N GLU A 46 9.36 -35.00 -2.01
CA GLU A 46 8.34 -34.56 -1.03
C GLU A 46 6.91 -34.82 -1.51
N SER A 47 6.61 -34.67 -2.81
CA SER A 47 5.28 -35.00 -3.37
C SER A 47 5.00 -36.50 -3.33
N THR A 48 5.97 -37.34 -3.72
CA THR A 48 5.88 -38.81 -3.63
C THR A 48 5.72 -39.36 -2.20
N LYS A 49 5.78 -38.51 -1.17
CA LYS A 49 5.48 -38.85 0.24
C LYS A 49 4.13 -38.32 0.74
N LYS A 50 3.39 -37.55 -0.07
CA LYS A 50 2.10 -36.94 0.29
C LYS A 50 0.89 -37.57 -0.42
N ASP A 51 1.09 -38.14 -1.61
CA ASP A 51 0.01 -38.68 -2.45
C ASP A 51 -0.50 -40.05 -1.98
N LEU A 52 -1.12 -40.09 -0.79
CA LEU A 52 -1.93 -41.22 -0.30
C LEU A 52 -3.25 -40.81 0.40
N LEU A 53 -3.43 -39.55 0.82
CA LEU A 53 -4.60 -39.12 1.62
C LEU A 53 -5.12 -37.70 1.32
N ALA A 54 -4.77 -37.09 0.19
CA ALA A 54 -5.35 -35.81 -0.24
C ALA A 54 -6.50 -36.06 -1.24
N ASN A 55 -7.68 -35.47 -0.98
CA ASN A 55 -8.74 -35.35 -1.99
C ASN A 55 -8.46 -34.15 -2.88
N ASN A 56 -8.77 -34.25 -4.18
CA ASN A 56 -8.57 -33.18 -5.15
C ASN A 56 -9.66 -32.10 -5.02
N ASP A 57 -9.30 -30.91 -4.52
CA ASP A 57 -10.09 -29.67 -4.71
C ASP A 57 -9.20 -28.40 -4.91
N ASP A 58 -7.86 -28.51 -4.85
CA ASP A 58 -6.90 -27.41 -5.08
C ASP A 58 -6.10 -27.62 -6.40
N GLU A 59 -6.77 -27.60 -7.56
CA GLU A 59 -6.10 -27.62 -8.89
C GLU A 59 -5.52 -26.23 -9.26
N ASP A 60 -4.43 -25.83 -8.60
CA ASP A 60 -3.76 -24.53 -8.83
C ASP A 60 -2.76 -24.57 -10.02
N ASP A 61 -3.29 -24.63 -11.25
CA ASP A 61 -2.63 -24.32 -12.55
C ASP A 61 -1.22 -24.98 -12.79
N THR A 62 -1.01 -26.28 -12.51
CA THR A 62 0.25 -27.01 -12.83
C THR A 62 0.27 -27.75 -14.18
N ASP A 63 -0.27 -27.13 -15.23
CA ASP A 63 -0.28 -27.70 -16.58
C ASP A 63 1.08 -27.53 -17.33
N GLY A 64 1.77 -28.64 -17.56
CA GLY A 64 2.57 -28.86 -18.77
C GLY A 64 3.90 -28.12 -19.00
N VAL A 65 5.01 -28.74 -18.57
CA VAL A 65 6.36 -28.72 -19.23
C VAL A 65 7.10 -27.36 -19.35
N ASP A 66 6.55 -26.21 -18.95
CA ASP A 66 7.20 -24.89 -19.11
C ASP A 66 8.30 -24.63 -18.06
N ALA A 67 9.49 -25.21 -18.31
CA ALA A 67 10.59 -25.31 -17.34
C ALA A 67 11.07 -23.97 -16.73
N THR A 68 11.34 -24.03 -15.42
CA THR A 68 11.54 -22.90 -14.48
C THR A 68 12.24 -21.67 -15.10
N PRO A 69 11.59 -20.49 -15.17
CA PRO A 69 12.14 -19.32 -15.84
C PRO A 69 13.25 -18.64 -15.03
N ILE A 70 14.30 -18.20 -15.72
CA ILE A 70 15.44 -17.47 -15.14
C ILE A 70 15.41 -16.00 -15.58
N TRP A 71 15.59 -15.10 -14.62
CA TRP A 71 15.45 -13.66 -14.77
C TRP A 71 16.77 -12.95 -14.43
N LEU A 72 17.09 -11.93 -15.22
CA LEU A 72 18.08 -10.92 -14.89
C LEU A 72 17.36 -9.74 -14.22
N VAL A 73 17.80 -9.38 -13.02
CA VAL A 73 17.32 -8.21 -12.27
C VAL A 73 18.37 -7.10 -12.39
N LEU A 74 18.00 -6.04 -13.10
CA LEU A 74 18.80 -4.84 -13.29
C LEU A 74 18.29 -3.74 -12.35
N THR A 75 19.19 -3.20 -11.54
CA THR A 75 18.92 -2.05 -10.66
C THR A 75 19.70 -0.84 -11.16
N THR A 76 19.02 0.29 -11.33
CA THR A 76 19.61 1.59 -11.69
C THR A 76 19.82 2.48 -10.46
N LYS A 77 20.59 3.56 -10.61
CA LYS A 77 20.86 4.56 -9.56
C LYS A 77 19.75 5.63 -9.51
N LYS A 78 19.41 6.22 -10.67
CA LYS A 78 18.33 7.20 -10.85
C LYS A 78 17.16 6.59 -11.64
N HIS A 79 15.93 6.88 -11.21
CA HIS A 79 14.68 6.36 -11.81
C HIS A 79 14.55 6.67 -13.31
N ILE A 80 13.94 5.75 -14.06
CA ILE A 80 13.69 5.92 -15.50
C ILE A 80 12.39 6.70 -15.74
N VAL A 81 12.50 8.03 -15.84
CA VAL A 81 11.36 8.95 -16.04
C VAL A 81 10.98 9.11 -17.54
N ASP A 82 11.85 8.68 -18.46
CA ASP A 82 11.68 8.82 -19.92
C ASP A 82 10.43 8.09 -20.45
N LYS A 83 9.33 8.81 -20.68
CA LYS A 83 8.08 8.30 -21.29
C LYS A 83 8.27 7.63 -22.66
N ASN A 84 9.39 7.85 -23.35
CA ASN A 84 9.75 7.13 -24.58
C ASN A 84 10.49 5.81 -24.33
N ARG A 85 11.22 5.66 -23.22
CA ARG A 85 11.90 4.40 -22.83
C ARG A 85 10.97 3.45 -22.06
N LEU A 86 9.98 3.99 -21.34
CA LEU A 86 8.90 3.23 -20.69
C LEU A 86 7.98 2.46 -21.67
N LYS A 87 8.14 2.64 -22.98
CA LYS A 87 7.39 1.90 -24.00
C LYS A 87 7.86 0.44 -24.03
N PRO A 88 6.94 -0.55 -23.99
CA PRO A 88 7.29 -1.95 -24.17
C PRO A 88 8.12 -2.16 -25.43
N GLY A 89 9.16 -2.99 -25.31
CA GLY A 89 10.15 -3.21 -26.35
C GLY A 89 10.59 -4.66 -26.41
N LYS A 90 11.66 -4.90 -27.16
CA LYS A 90 12.34 -6.20 -27.26
C LYS A 90 13.86 -6.03 -27.41
N ILE A 91 14.59 -7.07 -27.04
CA ILE A 91 16.03 -7.26 -27.29
C ILE A 91 16.18 -8.62 -27.99
N VAL A 92 16.94 -8.70 -29.07
CA VAL A 92 17.23 -9.97 -29.75
C VAL A 92 18.30 -10.71 -28.96
N VAL A 93 18.13 -12.02 -28.76
CA VAL A 93 19.08 -12.87 -28.04
C VAL A 93 19.57 -14.01 -28.94
N PRO A 94 20.80 -14.53 -28.75
CA PRO A 94 21.30 -15.66 -29.54
C PRO A 94 20.44 -16.93 -29.39
N HIS A 95 20.07 -17.29 -28.16
CA HIS A 95 19.27 -18.49 -27.86
C HIS A 95 17.83 -18.10 -27.55
N SER A 96 16.92 -18.36 -28.50
CA SER A 96 15.48 -18.08 -28.33
C SER A 96 14.88 -18.83 -27.14
N LEU A 97 13.99 -18.16 -26.40
CA LEU A 97 13.16 -18.77 -25.36
C LEU A 97 11.98 -19.59 -25.92
N ASN A 98 11.69 -19.46 -27.23
CA ASN A 98 10.48 -19.97 -27.88
C ASN A 98 10.82 -21.15 -28.81
N THR A 99 11.60 -22.11 -28.31
CA THR A 99 12.22 -23.18 -29.12
C THR A 99 11.24 -24.20 -29.68
N SER A 100 10.10 -24.43 -29.02
CA SER A 100 9.17 -25.49 -29.37
C SER A 100 8.51 -25.28 -30.75
N PRO A 101 8.45 -26.31 -31.62
CA PRO A 101 7.90 -26.18 -32.97
C PRO A 101 6.38 -26.02 -33.00
N SER A 102 5.69 -26.47 -31.94
CA SER A 102 4.23 -26.48 -31.76
C SER A 102 3.63 -25.17 -31.23
N LEU A 103 4.43 -24.14 -30.94
CA LEU A 103 3.95 -22.92 -30.27
C LEU A 103 2.89 -22.16 -31.09
N SER A 104 1.81 -21.81 -30.41
CA SER A 104 0.67 -21.09 -30.99
C SER A 104 0.87 -19.57 -30.91
N ILE A 105 0.72 -18.89 -32.05
CA ILE A 105 0.99 -17.44 -32.19
C ILE A 105 -0.28 -16.66 -32.52
N CYS A 106 -0.68 -15.75 -31.64
CA CYS A 106 -1.71 -14.75 -31.91
C CYS A 106 -1.08 -13.42 -32.36
N LEU A 107 -1.43 -12.97 -33.57
CA LEU A 107 -0.98 -11.70 -34.14
C LEU A 107 -2.07 -10.62 -34.03
N ILE A 108 -1.80 -9.56 -33.27
CA ILE A 108 -2.69 -8.43 -33.07
C ILE A 108 -2.27 -7.29 -34.00
N ALA A 109 -3.05 -7.06 -35.06
CA ALA A 109 -2.78 -6.07 -36.09
C ALA A 109 -3.50 -4.74 -35.81
N ALA A 110 -2.92 -3.64 -36.30
CA ALA A 110 -3.72 -2.44 -36.58
C ALA A 110 -4.74 -2.77 -37.69
N ASP A 111 -5.92 -2.14 -37.65
CA ASP A 111 -6.90 -2.29 -38.74
C ASP A 111 -6.44 -1.52 -39.99
N PRO A 112 -6.72 -2.00 -41.22
CA PRO A 112 -7.52 -3.17 -41.54
C PRO A 112 -6.75 -4.51 -41.44
N GLN A 113 -7.22 -5.42 -40.57
CA GLN A 113 -6.59 -6.74 -40.37
C GLN A 113 -6.54 -7.64 -41.62
N ARG A 114 -7.29 -7.30 -42.69
CA ARG A 114 -7.36 -8.08 -43.93
C ARG A 114 -5.98 -8.09 -44.62
N ALA A 115 -5.37 -6.92 -44.81
CA ALA A 115 -4.05 -6.80 -45.45
C ALA A 115 -2.95 -7.66 -44.77
N VAL A 116 -3.00 -7.81 -43.45
CA VAL A 116 -2.06 -8.68 -42.71
C VAL A 116 -2.36 -10.17 -42.94
N LYS A 117 -3.63 -10.56 -43.06
CA LYS A 117 -4.01 -11.93 -43.45
C LYS A 117 -3.63 -12.23 -44.91
N ASP A 118 -3.88 -11.30 -45.82
CA ASP A 118 -3.57 -11.43 -47.24
C ASP A 118 -2.05 -11.58 -47.47
N VAL A 119 -1.21 -10.93 -46.63
CA VAL A 119 0.25 -11.10 -46.60
C VAL A 119 0.70 -12.46 -46.04
N ILE A 120 0.01 -13.02 -45.04
CA ILE A 120 0.33 -14.34 -44.46
C ILE A 120 -0.16 -15.49 -45.38
N ALA A 121 -1.23 -15.26 -46.15
CA ALA A 121 -1.74 -16.20 -47.15
C ALA A 121 -0.96 -16.19 -48.48
N ASN A 122 0.00 -15.27 -48.65
CA ASN A 122 0.82 -15.17 -49.85
C ASN A 122 1.85 -16.33 -49.91
N PRO A 123 2.02 -17.03 -51.05
CA PRO A 123 2.98 -18.14 -51.17
C PRO A 123 4.47 -17.74 -50.99
N GLN A 124 4.80 -16.44 -50.94
CA GLN A 124 6.12 -15.95 -50.56
C GLN A 124 6.38 -15.94 -49.04
N PHE A 125 5.38 -16.28 -48.21
CA PHE A 125 5.51 -16.34 -46.76
C PHE A 125 5.93 -17.74 -46.27
N PRO A 126 6.90 -17.90 -45.35
CA PRO A 126 7.40 -19.22 -44.95
C PRO A 126 6.34 -20.12 -44.30
N THR A 127 6.15 -21.33 -44.84
CA THR A 127 5.16 -22.32 -44.37
C THR A 127 5.34 -22.74 -42.91
N ASN A 128 6.58 -22.68 -42.38
CA ASN A 128 6.89 -22.97 -40.98
C ASN A 128 6.37 -21.89 -40.01
N LEU A 129 6.08 -20.68 -40.51
CA LEU A 129 5.52 -19.57 -39.72
C LEU A 129 4.00 -19.50 -39.87
N SER A 130 3.46 -19.71 -41.07
CA SER A 130 2.00 -19.65 -41.28
C SER A 130 1.25 -20.75 -40.53
N SER A 131 1.83 -21.94 -40.35
CA SER A 131 1.26 -23.01 -39.53
C SER A 131 1.21 -22.67 -38.04
N ARG A 132 2.12 -21.83 -37.53
CA ARG A 132 2.15 -21.38 -36.12
C ARG A 132 1.21 -20.22 -35.83
N ILE A 133 0.89 -19.40 -36.83
CA ILE A 133 0.00 -18.24 -36.67
C ILE A 133 -1.46 -18.68 -36.74
N THR A 134 -1.95 -19.21 -35.62
CA THR A 134 -3.34 -19.68 -35.49
C THR A 134 -4.37 -18.57 -35.66
N LYS A 135 -4.01 -17.32 -35.31
CA LYS A 135 -5.00 -16.23 -35.17
C LYS A 135 -4.42 -14.86 -35.51
N VAL A 136 -5.12 -14.12 -36.39
CA VAL A 136 -4.85 -12.71 -36.69
C VAL A 136 -6.08 -11.89 -36.33
N ILE A 137 -5.92 -10.92 -35.41
CA ILE A 137 -7.00 -10.11 -34.82
C ILE A 137 -6.73 -8.62 -35.05
N GLY A 138 -7.66 -7.91 -35.68
CA GLY A 138 -7.63 -6.44 -35.76
C GLY A 138 -8.02 -5.76 -34.45
N TYR A 139 -7.33 -4.67 -34.09
CA TYR A 139 -7.56 -3.89 -32.85
C TYR A 139 -9.05 -3.58 -32.57
N THR A 140 -9.82 -3.20 -33.57
CA THR A 140 -11.25 -2.89 -33.44
C THR A 140 -12.07 -4.14 -33.08
N LYS A 141 -11.76 -5.30 -33.68
CA LYS A 141 -12.40 -6.58 -33.32
C LYS A 141 -11.96 -7.09 -31.96
N LEU A 142 -10.73 -6.77 -31.53
CA LEU A 142 -10.26 -7.08 -30.17
C LEU A 142 -11.11 -6.30 -29.14
N LYS A 143 -11.29 -4.99 -29.36
CA LYS A 143 -12.05 -4.09 -28.48
C LYS A 143 -13.54 -4.47 -28.37
N THR A 144 -14.16 -4.97 -29.43
CA THR A 144 -15.59 -5.36 -29.40
C THR A 144 -15.80 -6.78 -28.88
N LYS A 145 -15.03 -7.77 -29.34
CA LYS A 145 -15.28 -9.19 -29.01
C LYS A 145 -14.76 -9.59 -27.61
N TYR A 146 -13.68 -8.98 -27.11
CA TYR A 146 -12.99 -9.43 -25.90
C TYR A 146 -13.18 -8.46 -24.71
N LYS A 147 -14.42 -7.98 -24.52
CA LYS A 147 -14.77 -7.05 -23.42
C LYS A 147 -14.89 -7.75 -22.06
N SER A 148 -15.50 -8.94 -22.00
CA SER A 148 -15.70 -9.67 -20.74
C SER A 148 -14.38 -10.14 -20.11
N PHE A 149 -14.41 -10.51 -18.84
CA PHE A 149 -13.24 -11.08 -18.15
C PHE A 149 -12.90 -12.47 -18.72
N GLU A 150 -13.91 -13.34 -18.78
CA GLU A 150 -13.82 -14.72 -19.26
C GLU A 150 -13.28 -14.83 -20.69
N SER A 151 -13.79 -14.05 -21.65
CA SER A 151 -13.32 -14.07 -23.04
C SER A 151 -11.82 -13.73 -23.16
N ARG A 152 -11.31 -12.90 -22.25
CA ARG A 152 -9.87 -12.57 -22.17
C ARG A 152 -9.05 -13.66 -21.47
N ARG A 153 -9.57 -14.34 -20.43
CA ARG A 153 -8.93 -15.55 -19.86
C ARG A 153 -8.83 -16.65 -20.91
N ARG A 154 -9.92 -16.89 -21.67
CA ARG A 154 -9.96 -17.87 -22.77
C ARG A 154 -9.02 -17.51 -23.92
N LEU A 155 -8.89 -16.24 -24.30
CA LEU A 155 -7.92 -15.83 -25.33
C LEU A 155 -6.47 -16.09 -24.88
N LEU A 156 -6.18 -15.89 -23.59
CA LEU A 156 -4.87 -16.08 -22.97
C LEU A 156 -4.49 -17.57 -22.81
N SER A 157 -5.45 -18.46 -22.58
CA SER A 157 -5.20 -19.92 -22.58
C SER A 157 -5.15 -20.53 -23.98
N GLU A 158 -5.85 -19.94 -24.95
CA GLU A 158 -5.85 -20.40 -26.36
C GLU A 158 -4.51 -20.19 -27.09
N HIS A 159 -3.57 -19.40 -26.55
CA HIS A 159 -2.29 -19.10 -27.23
C HIS A 159 -1.08 -19.01 -26.30
N ASP A 160 0.12 -19.21 -26.86
CA ASP A 160 1.39 -19.14 -26.15
C ASP A 160 2.08 -17.80 -26.31
N VAL A 161 2.18 -17.31 -27.56
CA VAL A 161 2.91 -16.11 -27.89
C VAL A 161 1.97 -15.08 -28.53
N PHE A 162 1.95 -13.88 -27.96
CA PHE A 162 1.22 -12.73 -28.49
C PHE A 162 2.19 -11.77 -29.18
N LEU A 163 1.93 -11.45 -30.44
CA LEU A 163 2.66 -10.43 -31.21
C LEU A 163 1.71 -9.26 -31.50
N ALA A 164 2.17 -8.01 -31.40
CA ALA A 164 1.33 -6.84 -31.61
C ALA A 164 2.04 -5.70 -32.35
N ASP A 165 1.33 -5.00 -33.24
CA ASP A 165 1.87 -3.86 -33.98
C ASP A 165 2.34 -2.72 -33.04
N ASP A 166 3.57 -2.23 -33.23
CA ASP A 166 4.21 -1.09 -32.54
C ASP A 166 3.29 0.16 -32.51
N ARG A 167 2.43 0.32 -33.53
CA ARG A 167 1.41 1.39 -33.61
C ARG A 167 0.29 1.31 -32.57
N ILE A 168 -0.02 0.12 -32.04
CA ILE A 168 -1.15 -0.12 -31.12
C ILE A 168 -0.73 -0.61 -29.72
N ILE A 169 0.54 -1.00 -29.52
CA ILE A 169 1.03 -1.64 -28.27
C ILE A 169 0.64 -0.87 -26.99
N MET A 170 0.59 0.47 -27.02
CA MET A 170 0.19 1.29 -25.88
C MET A 170 -1.33 1.35 -25.65
N ARG A 171 -2.14 1.16 -26.71
CA ARG A 171 -3.61 1.09 -26.63
C ARG A 171 -4.08 -0.27 -26.09
N LEU A 172 -3.30 -1.33 -26.32
CA LEU A 172 -3.61 -2.69 -25.85
C LEU A 172 -3.62 -2.82 -24.32
N VAL A 173 -2.89 -1.97 -23.60
CA VAL A 173 -2.91 -1.90 -22.12
C VAL A 173 -4.33 -1.69 -21.58
N GLN A 174 -5.10 -0.78 -22.22
CA GLN A 174 -6.49 -0.49 -21.84
C GLN A 174 -7.46 -1.59 -22.31
N THR A 175 -7.19 -2.23 -23.45
CA THR A 175 -8.11 -3.19 -24.08
C THR A 175 -8.02 -4.58 -23.44
N LEU A 176 -6.80 -5.09 -23.23
CA LEU A 176 -6.57 -6.40 -22.61
C LEU A 176 -6.65 -6.30 -21.07
N GLY A 177 -6.16 -5.20 -20.49
CA GLY A 177 -6.24 -4.93 -19.06
C GLY A 177 -5.35 -5.85 -18.20
N LYS A 178 -5.64 -5.89 -16.89
CA LYS A 178 -4.77 -6.50 -15.87
C LYS A 178 -4.47 -7.99 -16.07
N ILE A 179 -5.34 -8.75 -16.76
CA ILE A 179 -5.17 -10.20 -16.96
C ILE A 179 -3.86 -10.48 -17.73
N PHE A 180 -3.75 -9.98 -18.96
CA PHE A 180 -2.57 -10.12 -19.81
C PHE A 180 -1.33 -9.44 -19.18
N TYR A 181 -1.49 -8.23 -18.63
CA TYR A 181 -0.36 -7.44 -18.11
C TYR A 181 0.09 -7.80 -16.69
N LYS A 182 -0.61 -8.70 -15.96
CA LYS A 182 -0.07 -9.42 -14.80
C LYS A 182 0.72 -10.65 -15.24
N SER A 183 0.22 -11.38 -16.25
CA SER A 183 0.82 -12.63 -16.78
C SER A 183 2.20 -12.45 -17.43
N SER A 184 2.84 -13.57 -17.77
CA SER A 184 4.07 -13.67 -18.57
C SER A 184 3.81 -13.54 -20.08
N LYS A 185 2.70 -14.08 -20.61
CA LYS A 185 2.31 -14.10 -22.04
C LYS A 185 1.85 -12.71 -22.55
N ARG A 186 2.69 -11.68 -22.41
CA ARG A 186 2.40 -10.28 -22.81
C ARG A 186 2.66 -10.06 -24.31
N PRO A 187 1.88 -9.19 -25.01
CA PRO A 187 2.12 -8.90 -26.42
C PRO A 187 3.49 -8.26 -26.69
N ILE A 188 4.26 -8.86 -27.60
CA ILE A 188 5.61 -8.40 -28.01
C ILE A 188 5.49 -7.46 -29.23
N PRO A 189 6.14 -6.28 -29.23
CA PRO A 189 6.00 -5.30 -30.32
C PRO A 189 6.69 -5.74 -31.63
N ILE A 190 5.93 -5.76 -32.72
CA ILE A 190 6.37 -6.06 -34.09
C ILE A 190 6.10 -4.89 -35.04
N ARG A 191 6.97 -4.71 -36.04
CA ARG A 191 6.87 -3.64 -37.05
C ARG A 191 6.37 -4.19 -38.38
N ILE A 192 5.04 -4.13 -38.54
CA ILE A 192 4.31 -4.64 -39.71
C ILE A 192 4.17 -3.56 -40.81
N ALA A 193 4.21 -2.28 -40.43
CA ALA A 193 4.04 -1.15 -41.34
C ALA A 193 5.23 -0.94 -42.29
N GLU A 194 4.94 -0.49 -43.52
CA GLU A 194 5.95 -0.25 -44.54
C GLU A 194 6.98 0.83 -44.16
N VAL A 195 8.26 0.59 -44.49
CA VAL A 195 9.35 1.55 -44.30
C VAL A 195 9.59 2.32 -45.59
N GLN A 196 8.91 3.46 -45.74
CA GLN A 196 9.18 4.42 -46.82
C GLN A 196 10.69 4.74 -46.93
N LYS A 197 11.26 4.42 -48.10
CA LYS A 197 12.62 4.79 -48.52
C LYS A 197 12.50 5.72 -49.72
N VAL A 198 13.29 6.78 -49.75
CA VAL A 198 13.47 7.64 -50.93
C VAL A 198 14.96 7.64 -51.24
N GLY A 199 15.35 7.34 -52.49
CA GLY A 199 16.76 7.26 -52.89
C GLY A 199 17.59 6.27 -52.06
N GLY A 200 17.02 5.12 -51.68
CA GLY A 200 17.69 4.05 -50.91
C GLY A 200 17.90 4.32 -49.42
N LYS A 201 17.96 5.59 -48.98
CA LYS A 201 18.08 5.97 -47.56
C LYS A 201 16.71 5.95 -46.85
N LYS A 202 16.74 5.72 -45.53
CA LYS A 202 15.55 5.76 -44.67
C LYS A 202 15.17 7.22 -44.41
N VAL A 203 13.93 7.61 -44.72
CA VAL A 203 13.41 8.95 -44.43
C VAL A 203 13.33 9.15 -42.92
N LYS A 204 13.84 10.27 -42.40
CA LYS A 204 13.74 10.65 -40.97
C LYS A 204 12.26 10.86 -40.59
N LYS A 205 12.01 11.05 -39.29
CA LYS A 205 10.64 11.15 -38.77
C LYS A 205 10.00 12.50 -39.11
N GLU A 206 10.79 13.58 -39.19
CA GLU A 206 10.31 14.94 -39.47
C GLU A 206 9.85 15.13 -40.92
N ASP A 207 10.56 14.57 -41.92
CA ASP A 207 10.32 14.83 -43.35
C ASP A 207 9.06 14.16 -43.95
N ARG A 208 8.26 13.47 -43.12
CA ARG A 208 7.10 12.69 -43.58
C ARG A 208 5.85 13.56 -43.70
N LYS A 209 5.50 13.94 -44.93
CA LYS A 209 4.15 14.46 -45.25
C LYS A 209 3.09 13.47 -44.74
N ARG A 210 2.06 13.98 -44.05
CA ARG A 210 0.94 13.17 -43.57
C ARG A 210 0.00 12.86 -44.75
N PRO A 211 -0.30 11.58 -45.05
CA PRO A 211 -1.36 11.23 -46.00
C PRO A 211 -2.75 11.49 -45.40
N ALA A 212 -3.80 11.32 -46.22
CA ALA A 212 -5.20 11.44 -45.81
C ALA A 212 -5.60 10.36 -44.79
N SER A 213 -6.73 10.58 -44.09
CA SER A 213 -7.10 9.85 -42.87
C SER A 213 -7.22 8.33 -43.03
N ASP A 214 -7.78 7.87 -44.15
CA ASP A 214 -8.20 6.47 -44.30
C ASP A 214 -7.09 5.57 -44.85
N GLU A 215 -6.10 6.14 -45.56
CA GLU A 215 -4.93 5.39 -46.04
C GLU A 215 -3.86 5.21 -44.96
N MET A 216 -3.90 5.99 -43.87
CA MET A 216 -2.83 6.12 -42.87
C MET A 216 -2.44 4.79 -42.18
N TYR A 217 -3.28 3.75 -42.26
CA TYR A 217 -3.01 2.45 -41.65
C TYR A 217 -2.69 1.31 -42.63
N SER A 218 -3.01 1.46 -43.92
CA SER A 218 -3.12 0.36 -44.89
C SER A 218 -1.79 -0.18 -45.46
N ALA A 219 -0.70 0.57 -45.37
CA ALA A 219 0.61 0.18 -45.89
C ALA A 219 1.31 -0.90 -45.01
N VAL A 220 1.08 -2.17 -45.35
CA VAL A 220 1.78 -3.34 -44.78
C VAL A 220 3.06 -3.63 -45.57
N ALA A 221 4.15 -3.99 -44.89
CA ALA A 221 5.42 -4.32 -45.53
C ALA A 221 5.37 -5.65 -46.34
N LEU A 222 6.30 -5.80 -47.29
CA LEU A 222 6.44 -7.01 -48.12
C LEU A 222 6.50 -8.31 -47.27
N PRO A 223 5.92 -9.43 -47.74
CA PRO A 223 5.80 -10.67 -46.94
C PRO A 223 7.12 -11.17 -46.34
N ALA A 224 8.21 -11.18 -47.11
CA ALA A 224 9.53 -11.58 -46.64
C ALA A 224 10.11 -10.66 -45.54
N VAL A 225 9.75 -9.38 -45.52
CA VAL A 225 10.15 -8.44 -44.46
C VAL A 225 9.35 -8.68 -43.19
N VAL A 226 8.05 -8.95 -43.31
CA VAL A 226 7.18 -9.31 -42.17
C VAL A 226 7.61 -10.64 -41.56
N ALA A 227 7.87 -11.67 -42.39
CA ALA A 227 8.37 -12.96 -41.93
C ALA A 227 9.68 -12.83 -41.13
N LYS A 228 10.68 -12.12 -41.68
CA LYS A 228 11.97 -11.91 -41.03
C LYS A 228 11.88 -11.12 -39.72
N GLU A 229 10.94 -10.17 -39.60
CA GLU A 229 10.69 -9.47 -38.34
C GLU A 229 9.89 -10.34 -37.35
N ILE A 230 9.04 -11.28 -37.79
CA ILE A 230 8.40 -12.30 -36.93
C ILE A 230 9.47 -13.23 -36.35
N GLU A 231 10.32 -13.84 -37.17
CA GLU A 231 11.43 -14.71 -36.75
C GLU A 231 12.32 -14.01 -35.72
N LYS A 232 12.74 -12.78 -36.04
CA LYS A 232 13.52 -11.90 -35.15
C LYS A 232 12.78 -11.50 -33.86
N THR A 233 11.45 -11.60 -33.83
CA THR A 233 10.66 -11.37 -32.62
C THR A 233 10.55 -12.64 -31.77
N LEU A 234 10.49 -13.82 -32.40
CA LEU A 234 10.53 -15.12 -31.70
C LEU A 234 11.91 -15.38 -31.08
N SER A 235 13.00 -14.91 -31.69
CA SER A 235 14.34 -14.84 -31.08
C SER A 235 14.58 -13.58 -30.23
N SER A 236 13.53 -12.92 -29.74
CA SER A 236 13.65 -11.75 -28.87
C SER A 236 12.99 -11.90 -27.52
N VAL A 237 13.63 -11.34 -26.50
CA VAL A 237 13.10 -11.21 -25.15
C VAL A 237 12.28 -9.91 -25.07
N PRO A 238 11.03 -9.95 -24.58
CA PRO A 238 10.25 -8.75 -24.33
C PRO A 238 10.82 -7.96 -23.14
N VAL A 239 10.94 -6.64 -23.31
CA VAL A 239 11.40 -5.70 -22.27
C VAL A 239 10.27 -4.77 -21.90
N HIS A 240 10.05 -4.61 -20.59
CA HIS A 240 9.08 -3.66 -20.04
C HIS A 240 9.70 -2.95 -18.84
N LEU A 241 9.78 -1.61 -18.92
CA LEU A 241 10.27 -0.78 -17.84
C LEU A 241 9.09 -0.21 -17.05
N ALA A 242 9.24 -0.10 -15.74
CA ALA A 242 8.40 0.72 -14.87
C ALA A 242 9.11 2.04 -14.52
N SER A 243 8.39 3.00 -13.92
CA SER A 243 8.96 4.25 -13.39
C SER A 243 9.72 4.05 -12.06
N ALA A 244 10.46 2.94 -11.96
CA ALA A 244 11.16 2.46 -10.77
C ALA A 244 12.66 2.30 -11.06
N ALA A 245 13.48 2.18 -10.01
CA ALA A 245 14.91 1.93 -10.16
C ALA A 245 15.22 0.49 -10.65
N THR A 246 14.37 -0.48 -10.35
CA THR A 246 14.61 -1.91 -10.61
C THR A 246 13.71 -2.46 -11.73
N THR A 247 14.24 -3.34 -12.58
CA THR A 247 13.50 -4.04 -13.65
C THR A 247 13.99 -5.48 -13.79
N SER A 248 13.08 -6.43 -14.03
CA SER A 248 13.37 -7.84 -14.28
C SER A 248 13.08 -8.25 -15.73
N VAL A 249 13.97 -9.04 -16.33
CA VAL A 249 13.90 -9.49 -17.73
C VAL A 249 14.18 -10.99 -17.81
N ARG A 250 13.35 -11.80 -18.48
CA ARG A 250 13.55 -13.27 -18.63
C ARG A 250 14.71 -13.51 -19.60
N VAL A 251 15.80 -14.12 -19.13
CA VAL A 251 17.01 -14.41 -19.92
C VAL A 251 17.13 -15.88 -20.33
N GLY A 252 16.42 -16.77 -19.63
CA GLY A 252 16.48 -18.21 -19.90
C GLY A 252 15.40 -19.04 -19.20
N SER A 253 15.68 -20.34 -19.15
CA SER A 253 14.92 -21.39 -18.47
C SER A 253 15.93 -22.40 -17.88
N ALA A 254 15.54 -23.16 -16.86
CA ALA A 254 16.36 -24.19 -16.22
C ALA A 254 16.87 -25.28 -17.20
N ASN A 255 16.21 -25.46 -18.35
CA ASN A 255 16.64 -26.37 -19.42
C ASN A 255 17.83 -25.87 -20.25
N PHE A 256 18.30 -24.63 -20.04
CA PHE A 256 19.44 -24.07 -20.78
C PHE A 256 20.77 -24.50 -20.15
N THR A 257 21.81 -24.64 -20.96
CA THR A 257 23.18 -24.81 -20.46
C THR A 257 23.73 -23.47 -19.95
N PRO A 258 24.70 -23.47 -19.02
CA PRO A 258 25.24 -22.22 -18.45
C PRO A 258 25.77 -21.24 -19.51
N GLU A 259 26.35 -21.76 -20.59
CA GLU A 259 27.01 -21.00 -21.66
C GLU A 259 25.97 -20.23 -22.48
N LYS A 260 24.87 -20.91 -22.87
CA LYS A 260 23.73 -20.27 -23.55
C LYS A 260 23.07 -19.19 -22.69
N LEU A 261 23.07 -19.38 -21.37
CA LEU A 261 22.58 -18.39 -20.43
C LEU A 261 23.52 -17.18 -20.33
N VAL A 262 24.85 -17.38 -20.38
CA VAL A 262 25.84 -16.30 -20.43
C VAL A 262 25.67 -15.44 -21.68
N GLU A 263 25.64 -16.05 -22.87
CA GLU A 263 25.44 -15.34 -24.15
C GLU A 263 24.13 -14.53 -24.18
N ASN A 264 23.03 -15.11 -23.66
CA ASN A 264 21.76 -14.40 -23.54
C ASN A 264 21.81 -13.25 -22.53
N VAL A 265 22.50 -13.42 -21.40
CA VAL A 265 22.67 -12.37 -20.38
C VAL A 265 23.50 -11.23 -20.94
N GLU A 266 24.60 -11.49 -21.64
CA GLU A 266 25.44 -10.46 -22.25
C GLU A 266 24.66 -9.63 -23.29
N ALA A 267 23.95 -10.30 -24.21
CA ALA A 267 23.10 -9.65 -25.21
C ALA A 267 21.97 -8.81 -24.57
N VAL A 268 21.36 -9.28 -23.49
CA VAL A 268 20.34 -8.52 -22.75
C VAL A 268 20.94 -7.34 -21.98
N VAL A 269 22.10 -7.50 -21.33
CA VAL A 269 22.77 -6.42 -20.61
C VAL A 269 23.18 -5.29 -21.57
N GLN A 270 23.81 -5.64 -22.70
CA GLN A 270 24.16 -4.66 -23.75
C GLN A 270 22.89 -3.96 -24.29
N GLY A 271 21.88 -4.73 -24.68
CA GLY A 271 20.63 -4.21 -25.20
C GLY A 271 19.86 -3.33 -24.19
N MET A 272 19.99 -3.59 -22.88
CA MET A 272 19.46 -2.73 -21.82
C MET A 272 20.26 -1.43 -21.67
N ALA A 273 21.59 -1.53 -21.60
CA ALA A 273 22.48 -0.40 -21.39
C ALA A 273 22.43 0.63 -22.54
N GLU A 274 22.42 0.18 -23.79
CA GLU A 274 22.42 1.08 -24.96
C GLU A 274 21.06 1.76 -25.18
N LYS A 275 19.96 1.03 -24.99
CA LYS A 275 18.63 1.42 -25.51
C LYS A 275 17.66 1.88 -24.43
N TYR A 276 17.67 1.24 -23.26
CA TYR A 276 16.63 1.39 -22.24
C TYR A 276 17.09 2.16 -20.99
N VAL A 277 18.37 2.06 -20.61
CA VAL A 277 18.93 2.79 -19.46
C VAL A 277 19.41 4.18 -19.88
N SER A 278 18.99 5.23 -19.17
CA SER A 278 19.50 6.60 -19.33
C SER A 278 20.95 6.69 -18.82
N LYS A 279 21.83 7.38 -19.57
CA LYS A 279 23.30 7.43 -19.33
C LYS A 279 24.01 6.05 -19.37
N GLY A 280 23.33 5.00 -19.85
CA GLY A 280 23.89 3.65 -20.00
C GLY A 280 24.51 3.10 -18.72
N TRP A 281 25.67 2.45 -18.84
CA TRP A 281 26.38 1.80 -17.73
C TRP A 281 26.58 2.67 -16.49
N ARG A 282 26.79 3.99 -16.63
CA ARG A 282 26.98 4.91 -15.47
C ARG A 282 25.80 4.91 -14.49
N ASN A 283 24.58 4.69 -15.00
CA ASN A 283 23.35 4.64 -14.21
C ASN A 283 22.97 3.22 -13.75
N ILE A 284 23.73 2.18 -14.10
CA ILE A 284 23.51 0.84 -13.54
C ILE A 284 24.13 0.81 -12.14
N LYS A 285 23.38 0.31 -11.16
CA LYS A 285 23.81 0.10 -9.77
C LYS A 285 24.18 -1.36 -9.51
N ALA A 286 23.40 -2.31 -10.03
CA ALA A 286 23.61 -3.74 -9.82
C ALA A 286 22.95 -4.61 -10.90
N LEU A 287 23.51 -5.80 -11.13
CA LEU A 287 22.97 -6.87 -11.97
C LEU A 287 22.95 -8.19 -11.18
N HIS A 288 21.80 -8.87 -11.11
CA HIS A 288 21.65 -10.15 -10.42
C HIS A 288 20.90 -11.18 -11.27
N LEU A 289 21.24 -12.47 -11.16
CA LEU A 289 20.42 -13.58 -11.69
C LEU A 289 19.48 -14.13 -10.61
N LYS A 290 18.23 -14.43 -10.96
CA LYS A 290 17.25 -15.05 -10.07
C LYS A 290 16.35 -16.03 -10.82
N GLY A 291 16.18 -17.24 -10.29
CA GLY A 291 15.11 -18.17 -10.66
C GLY A 291 13.82 -17.86 -9.90
N ALA A 292 12.68 -18.42 -10.33
CA ALA A 292 11.35 -18.08 -9.79
C ALA A 292 11.30 -17.97 -8.25
N ASN A 293 11.77 -19.01 -7.55
CA ASN A 293 11.75 -19.13 -6.08
C ASN A 293 13.14 -19.07 -5.41
N THR A 294 14.19 -18.66 -6.13
CA THR A 294 15.57 -18.67 -5.59
C THR A 294 15.97 -17.33 -4.97
N MET A 295 17.08 -17.36 -4.22
CA MET A 295 17.87 -16.17 -3.93
C MET A 295 18.42 -15.54 -5.22
N ALA A 296 18.82 -14.26 -5.16
CA ALA A 296 19.37 -13.51 -6.28
C ALA A 296 20.91 -13.47 -6.23
N MET A 297 21.57 -14.02 -7.25
CA MET A 297 23.03 -14.13 -7.33
C MET A 297 23.63 -12.86 -7.97
N PRO A 298 24.54 -12.12 -7.29
CA PRO A 298 25.13 -10.90 -7.84
C PRO A 298 26.17 -11.19 -8.93
N ILE A 299 25.94 -10.62 -10.13
CA ILE A 299 26.90 -10.66 -11.25
C ILE A 299 27.79 -9.43 -11.25
N TRP A 300 27.24 -8.27 -10.91
CA TRP A 300 27.92 -6.97 -11.02
C TRP A 300 27.33 -5.97 -10.03
N LEU A 301 28.20 -5.14 -9.44
CA LEU A 301 27.84 -4.06 -8.52
C LEU A 301 28.69 -2.82 -8.85
N ALA A 302 28.07 -1.64 -8.82
CA ALA A 302 28.79 -0.38 -8.97
C ALA A 302 29.52 -0.01 -7.66
N SER A 303 30.79 0.38 -7.75
CA SER A 303 31.55 0.96 -6.62
C SER A 303 31.03 2.36 -6.25
N GLU A 304 30.75 3.19 -7.27
CA GLU A 304 30.18 4.53 -7.13
C GLU A 304 28.65 4.44 -7.06
N LEU A 305 28.02 5.11 -6.09
CA LEU A 305 26.55 5.11 -5.93
C LEU A 305 25.85 6.29 -6.62
N TRP A 306 26.56 7.39 -6.86
CA TRP A 306 26.10 8.57 -7.59
C TRP A 306 26.15 8.37 -9.12
N VAL A 307 25.46 9.24 -9.87
CA VAL A 307 25.48 9.23 -11.37
C VAL A 307 26.28 10.42 -11.91
N ASP A 308 26.23 11.53 -11.20
CA ASP A 308 26.87 12.80 -11.49
C ASP A 308 27.61 13.26 -10.22
N GLU A 309 28.77 13.91 -10.33
CA GLU A 309 29.61 14.20 -9.14
C GLU A 309 28.91 15.15 -8.15
N GLY A 310 28.14 16.12 -8.65
CA GLY A 310 27.26 16.97 -7.84
C GLY A 310 26.02 16.29 -7.23
N ASP A 311 25.85 14.96 -7.36
CA ASP A 311 24.93 14.20 -6.50
C ASP A 311 25.54 13.95 -5.11
N VAL A 312 26.87 14.07 -4.98
CA VAL A 312 27.60 13.94 -3.72
C VAL A 312 27.56 15.28 -3.00
N ARG A 313 27.06 15.30 -1.77
CA ARG A 313 27.33 16.40 -0.84
C ARG A 313 28.69 16.13 -0.20
N GLU A 314 29.54 17.14 -0.15
CA GLU A 314 30.74 17.10 0.66
C GLU A 314 30.32 17.19 2.13
N ASP A 315 30.68 16.20 2.95
CA ASP A 315 30.42 16.24 4.39
C ASP A 315 31.38 17.26 5.02
N GLU A 316 30.86 18.36 5.57
CA GLU A 316 31.65 19.47 6.13
C GLU A 316 32.60 19.02 7.26
N ASP A 317 32.25 17.94 7.98
CA ASP A 317 33.07 17.27 8.99
C ASP A 317 34.45 16.82 8.46
N SER A 318 34.57 16.54 7.15
CA SER A 318 35.81 16.06 6.54
C SER A 318 36.93 17.10 6.58
N MET A 319 36.63 18.39 6.33
CA MET A 319 37.62 19.46 6.30
C MET A 319 38.17 19.80 7.70
N ILE A 320 37.36 19.59 8.75
CA ILE A 320 37.73 19.87 10.15
C ILE A 320 38.88 18.94 10.60
N LEU A 321 38.93 17.71 10.09
CA LEU A 321 39.93 16.68 10.44
C LEU A 321 41.26 16.77 9.66
N GLU A 322 41.33 17.60 8.61
CA GLU A 322 42.57 17.90 7.89
C GLU A 322 43.17 19.26 8.30
N GLY A 323 42.35 20.32 8.39
CA GLY A 323 42.81 21.66 8.79
C GLY A 323 43.46 21.70 10.19
N SER A 324 43.06 20.78 11.07
CA SER A 324 43.64 20.59 12.40
C SER A 324 45.05 19.98 12.42
N LYS A 325 45.52 19.37 11.32
CA LYS A 325 46.87 18.77 11.22
C LYS A 325 47.94 19.71 10.68
N GLU A 326 47.60 20.65 9.80
CA GLU A 326 48.59 21.55 9.19
C GLU A 326 49.03 22.72 10.09
N MET A 327 48.14 23.25 10.94
CA MET A 327 48.42 24.47 11.71
C MET A 327 49.62 24.38 12.68
N ASN A 328 50.02 23.17 13.09
CA ASN A 328 50.99 22.99 14.17
C ASN A 328 52.48 22.99 13.73
N LYS A 329 52.81 23.47 12.51
CA LYS A 329 54.17 23.38 11.95
C LYS A 329 54.83 24.71 11.50
N LYS A 330 54.17 25.86 11.66
CA LYS A 330 54.73 27.20 11.29
C LYS A 330 54.49 28.29 12.34
N ARG A 331 55.19 28.19 13.49
CA ARG A 331 55.39 29.31 14.43
C ARG A 331 56.88 29.58 14.68
N LYS A 332 57.59 30.14 13.69
CA LYS A 332 58.92 30.77 13.89
C LYS A 332 59.41 31.63 12.72
N SER A 333 59.07 32.92 12.72
CA SER A 333 59.95 34.07 12.40
C SER A 333 59.14 35.37 12.30
N VAL A 334 59.81 36.52 12.46
CA VAL A 334 59.24 37.87 12.33
C VAL A 334 60.09 38.64 11.32
N GLY A 335 59.47 39.43 10.44
CA GLY A 335 60.10 40.29 9.43
C GLY A 335 59.17 41.44 9.03
N LYS A 336 59.72 42.57 8.57
CA LYS A 336 59.01 43.87 8.48
C LYS A 336 59.40 44.66 7.22
N SER A 337 58.51 45.56 6.76
CA SER A 337 58.58 46.37 5.51
C SER A 337 58.60 45.55 4.21
N GLY A 338 58.10 45.99 3.05
CA GLY A 338 57.60 47.30 2.56
C GLY A 338 58.13 47.49 1.12
N SER A 339 57.43 48.04 0.12
CA SER A 339 56.22 48.87 0.06
C SER A 339 55.60 48.86 -1.38
N MET A 340 54.42 49.49 -1.57
CA MET A 340 53.74 49.74 -2.88
C MET A 340 53.22 48.49 -3.63
N GLU A 341 52.19 48.55 -4.49
CA GLU A 341 51.35 49.67 -4.96
C GLU A 341 49.85 49.24 -5.01
N SER A 342 48.90 50.18 -4.97
CA SER A 342 47.46 49.89 -4.85
C SER A 342 46.65 50.16 -6.15
N LYS A 343 45.96 49.14 -6.68
CA LYS A 343 44.90 49.31 -7.70
C LYS A 343 43.68 48.42 -7.42
N LYS A 344 42.52 49.06 -7.24
CA LYS A 344 41.19 48.40 -7.26
C LYS A 344 40.72 48.19 -8.71
N PRO A 345 40.15 47.03 -9.04
CA PRO A 345 38.87 46.91 -9.75
C PRO A 345 37.75 46.77 -8.69
N LYS A 346 36.74 47.65 -8.67
CA LYS A 346 35.52 47.63 -9.50
C LYS A 346 34.63 46.40 -9.26
N ILE A 347 33.45 46.68 -8.70
CA ILE A 347 32.32 45.77 -8.56
C ILE A 347 31.63 45.61 -9.92
N SER A 348 31.15 44.40 -10.20
CA SER A 348 30.05 44.09 -11.11
C SER A 348 29.43 42.79 -10.59
N GLU A 349 28.23 42.76 -10.03
CA GLU A 349 26.95 42.92 -10.73
C GLU A 349 26.82 41.95 -11.91
N LYS A 350 26.39 40.72 -11.61
CA LYS A 350 25.75 39.74 -12.50
C LYS A 350 25.50 38.41 -11.76
N GLU A 351 24.34 38.28 -11.09
CA GLU A 351 23.62 36.99 -10.90
C GLU A 351 22.25 37.12 -10.20
N ASP A 352 21.49 38.22 -10.40
CA ASP A 352 20.14 38.41 -9.82
C ASP A 352 19.01 38.61 -10.86
N ASN A 353 19.32 38.75 -12.15
CA ASN A 353 18.37 39.34 -13.13
C ASN A 353 17.41 38.36 -13.86
N GLU A 354 17.53 37.03 -13.70
CA GLU A 354 16.69 36.08 -14.47
C GLU A 354 15.33 35.77 -13.80
N ASP A 355 15.22 35.83 -12.47
CA ASP A 355 13.96 35.53 -11.77
C ASP A 355 12.95 36.69 -11.84
N ASP A 356 13.40 37.95 -11.87
CA ASP A 356 12.50 39.10 -11.87
C ASP A 356 11.71 39.25 -13.18
N GLU A 357 12.28 38.89 -14.34
CA GLU A 357 11.51 38.80 -15.60
C GLU A 357 10.46 37.66 -15.56
N LEU A 358 10.76 36.55 -14.89
CA LEU A 358 9.81 35.44 -14.70
C LEU A 358 8.67 35.82 -13.75
N ILE A 359 8.94 36.63 -12.72
CA ILE A 359 7.94 37.19 -11.80
C ILE A 359 7.11 38.27 -12.49
N ALA A 360 7.74 39.19 -13.22
CA ALA A 360 7.07 40.26 -13.97
C ALA A 360 6.16 39.69 -15.07
N SER A 361 6.64 38.74 -15.87
CA SER A 361 5.85 38.11 -16.92
C SER A 361 4.71 37.23 -16.39
N ARG A 362 4.83 36.69 -15.17
CA ARG A 362 3.71 36.08 -14.43
C ARG A 362 2.69 37.12 -13.97
N LYS A 363 3.12 38.24 -13.34
CA LYS A 363 2.23 39.34 -12.93
C LYS A 363 1.44 39.90 -14.12
N ALA A 364 2.11 40.18 -15.24
CA ALA A 364 1.47 40.69 -16.45
C ALA A 364 0.42 39.73 -17.03
N LYS A 365 0.71 38.42 -17.09
CA LYS A 365 -0.27 37.40 -17.52
C LYS A 365 -1.47 37.33 -16.58
N LEU A 366 -1.27 37.42 -15.27
CA LEU A 366 -2.33 37.35 -14.27
C LEU A 366 -3.20 38.62 -14.27
N GLN A 367 -2.60 39.80 -14.51
CA GLN A 367 -3.33 41.05 -14.76
C GLN A 367 -4.14 41.01 -16.06
N ALA A 368 -3.58 40.52 -17.16
CA ALA A 368 -4.30 40.34 -18.43
C ALA A 368 -5.46 39.35 -18.31
N GLN A 369 -5.30 38.30 -17.49
CA GLN A 369 -6.35 37.32 -17.20
C GLN A 369 -7.45 37.91 -16.30
N LYS A 370 -7.11 38.77 -15.32
CA LYS A 370 -8.11 39.57 -14.58
C LYS A 370 -8.83 40.57 -15.48
N ALA A 371 -8.13 41.27 -16.38
CA ALA A 371 -8.74 42.23 -17.29
C ALA A 371 -9.81 41.58 -18.20
N ARG A 372 -9.55 40.37 -18.71
CA ARG A 372 -10.56 39.58 -19.43
C ARG A 372 -11.73 39.13 -18.55
N ALA A 373 -11.47 38.76 -17.30
CA ALA A 373 -12.54 38.40 -16.36
C ALA A 373 -13.43 39.59 -15.97
N LEU A 374 -12.96 40.84 -16.09
CA LEU A 374 -13.80 42.04 -15.97
C LEU A 374 -14.53 42.40 -17.27
N SER A 375 -13.89 42.25 -18.46
CA SER A 375 -14.55 42.57 -19.74
C SER A 375 -15.77 41.70 -20.03
N ASP A 376 -15.80 40.48 -19.47
CA ASP A 376 -16.90 39.53 -19.66
C ASP A 376 -18.02 39.70 -18.61
N GLY A 377 -17.93 40.70 -17.71
CA GLY A 377 -18.87 40.94 -16.60
C GLY A 377 -19.94 42.02 -16.85
N ASP A 378 -19.61 43.09 -17.59
CA ASP A 378 -20.47 44.27 -17.71
C ASP A 378 -21.49 44.20 -18.87
N ASN A 379 -22.56 43.38 -18.73
CA ASN A 379 -23.71 43.51 -19.63
C ASN A 379 -25.08 42.98 -19.12
N VAL A 380 -25.52 43.36 -17.91
CA VAL A 380 -26.91 43.11 -17.46
C VAL A 380 -27.51 44.29 -16.67
N ASN A 381 -28.10 45.27 -17.37
CA ASN A 381 -29.35 45.99 -17.05
C ASN A 381 -29.53 47.22 -17.98
N GLY A 382 -30.75 47.72 -18.21
CA GLY A 382 -30.89 49.11 -18.68
C GLY A 382 -32.03 49.55 -19.63
N ASN A 383 -32.95 48.68 -20.08
CA ASN A 383 -34.35 48.97 -20.51
C ASN A 383 -34.74 50.20 -21.41
N LYS A 384 -35.71 49.98 -22.31
CA LYS A 384 -36.64 50.94 -22.99
C LYS A 384 -36.31 51.66 -24.34
N THR A 385 -37.27 51.41 -25.27
CA THR A 385 -37.98 52.35 -26.19
C THR A 385 -37.45 52.80 -27.58
N THR A 386 -38.28 52.44 -28.59
CA THR A 386 -38.78 53.23 -29.75
C THR A 386 -37.93 53.56 -31.00
N LEU A 387 -38.45 53.09 -32.16
CA LEU A 387 -38.41 53.70 -33.51
C LEU A 387 -37.01 53.74 -34.22
N THR A 388 -36.84 53.63 -35.55
CA THR A 388 -37.77 53.52 -36.70
C THR A 388 -37.10 52.87 -37.94
N LYS A 389 -37.93 52.36 -38.89
CA LYS A 389 -37.70 52.22 -40.36
C LYS A 389 -36.56 51.32 -40.91
N ALA A 390 -36.95 50.44 -41.84
CA ALA A 390 -36.15 49.99 -43.00
C ALA A 390 -36.37 50.97 -44.20
N PRO A 391 -35.68 50.88 -45.36
CA PRO A 391 -35.54 49.71 -46.26
C PRO A 391 -34.03 49.39 -46.55
N GLU A 392 -33.57 48.63 -47.55
CA GLU A 392 -34.17 48.07 -48.78
C GLU A 392 -33.40 46.82 -49.29
N SER A 393 -33.98 46.07 -50.24
CA SER A 393 -33.37 44.90 -50.89
C SER A 393 -33.77 44.82 -52.37
N PRO A 394 -32.89 44.38 -53.29
CA PRO A 394 -33.12 43.08 -53.98
C PRO A 394 -31.81 42.40 -54.46
N ASP A 395 -31.82 41.33 -55.27
CA ASP A 395 -32.42 39.98 -55.17
C ASP A 395 -31.95 39.15 -56.39
N SER A 396 -31.51 37.90 -56.21
CA SER A 396 -31.60 36.89 -57.29
C SER A 396 -31.45 35.42 -56.83
N ASN A 397 -32.57 34.68 -56.83
CA ASN A 397 -32.86 33.49 -57.67
C ASN A 397 -31.83 32.30 -57.76
N LYS A 398 -32.23 31.00 -57.81
CA LYS A 398 -33.54 30.32 -57.81
C LYS A 398 -33.41 28.77 -57.68
N ARG A 399 -34.32 28.13 -56.90
CA ARG A 399 -34.95 26.79 -57.16
C ARG A 399 -34.08 25.50 -57.02
N LYS A 400 -34.61 24.27 -56.78
CA LYS A 400 -36.01 23.76 -56.65
C LYS A 400 -36.09 22.45 -55.83
N ARG A 401 -37.10 22.34 -54.92
CA ARG A 401 -38.03 21.21 -54.51
C ARG A 401 -37.55 19.73 -54.56
N SER A 402 -38.06 18.77 -53.76
CA SER A 402 -39.45 18.51 -53.26
C SER A 402 -39.45 17.58 -52.01
N HIS A 403 -40.29 17.76 -50.97
CA HIS A 403 -41.56 17.01 -50.62
C HIS A 403 -41.44 15.47 -50.44
N SER A 404 -42.12 14.79 -49.51
CA SER A 404 -43.11 15.19 -48.46
C SER A 404 -43.28 14.13 -47.34
N SER A 405 -44.05 14.49 -46.30
CA SER A 405 -44.34 13.77 -45.04
C SER A 405 -45.27 12.55 -45.11
N SER A 406 -45.27 11.67 -44.08
CA SER A 406 -46.39 11.55 -43.10
C SER A 406 -46.15 10.46 -42.01
N ARG A 407 -47.16 10.16 -41.19
CA ARG A 407 -47.12 9.36 -39.93
C ARG A 407 -47.82 8.00 -40.07
N HIS A 408 -47.52 7.09 -39.14
CA HIS A 408 -48.38 6.01 -38.61
C HIS A 408 -47.91 5.73 -37.16
N SER A 409 -48.50 4.84 -36.35
CA SER A 409 -49.89 4.63 -35.86
C SER A 409 -49.84 3.40 -34.90
N THR A 410 -50.96 2.88 -34.39
CA THR A 410 -50.95 1.84 -33.33
C THR A 410 -52.06 0.77 -33.42
N SER A 411 -51.70 -0.51 -33.16
CA SER A 411 -52.57 -1.59 -32.63
C SER A 411 -53.66 -2.20 -33.57
N PRO A 412 -54.34 -3.34 -33.23
CA PRO A 412 -53.91 -4.60 -32.57
C PRO A 412 -54.54 -5.93 -33.15
N LEU A 413 -54.29 -7.10 -32.51
CA LEU A 413 -55.00 -8.43 -32.65
C LEU A 413 -54.71 -9.24 -33.95
N ARG A 414 -54.95 -10.57 -34.13
CA ARG A 414 -55.33 -11.76 -33.28
C ARG A 414 -54.96 -13.11 -34.00
N ILE A 415 -54.98 -14.24 -33.27
CA ILE A 415 -55.24 -15.69 -33.63
C ILE A 415 -54.84 -16.18 -35.05
N GLY A 416 -54.08 -17.28 -35.29
CA GLY A 416 -53.47 -18.35 -34.47
C GLY A 416 -52.61 -19.26 -35.41
N GLU A 417 -52.46 -20.60 -35.36
CA GLU A 417 -52.84 -21.76 -34.50
C GLU A 417 -51.82 -22.94 -34.77
N ASP A 418 -51.79 -24.02 -33.97
CA ASP A 418 -50.75 -25.12 -34.02
C ASP A 418 -51.14 -26.38 -34.85
N PRO A 419 -50.21 -27.34 -35.13
CA PRO A 419 -50.10 -28.50 -34.23
C PRO A 419 -48.69 -29.09 -33.96
N GLU A 420 -48.68 -30.02 -33.00
CA GLU A 420 -47.65 -30.84 -32.31
C GLU A 420 -46.58 -31.58 -33.20
N ILE A 421 -45.48 -32.21 -32.73
CA ILE A 421 -45.26 -33.13 -31.57
C ILE A 421 -43.81 -33.13 -31.03
N GLY A 422 -43.66 -33.14 -29.69
CA GLY A 422 -42.71 -33.90 -28.81
C GLY A 422 -41.18 -34.00 -29.07
N ILE A 423 -40.31 -34.34 -28.10
CA ILE A 423 -40.48 -34.91 -26.73
C ILE A 423 -39.34 -34.46 -25.76
N SER A 424 -39.71 -33.96 -24.55
CA SER A 424 -38.87 -33.85 -23.31
C SER A 424 -37.65 -32.88 -23.31
N PRO A 425 -37.28 -32.26 -22.16
CA PRO A 425 -36.70 -32.97 -21.01
C PRO A 425 -37.45 -32.82 -19.66
N PHE A 426 -36.98 -33.49 -18.61
CA PHE A 426 -37.66 -33.62 -17.30
C PHE A 426 -37.35 -32.52 -16.26
N ARG A 427 -38.27 -32.38 -15.29
CA ARG A 427 -38.26 -31.47 -14.12
C ARG A 427 -38.09 -32.29 -12.82
N PRO A 428 -37.71 -31.70 -11.66
CA PRO A 428 -38.67 -31.06 -10.71
C PRO A 428 -38.01 -29.86 -9.94
N LEU A 429 -38.49 -29.26 -8.84
CA LEU A 429 -39.83 -28.89 -8.31
C LEU A 429 -39.68 -27.62 -7.42
N ILE A 430 -40.77 -26.92 -7.05
CA ILE A 430 -40.81 -25.82 -6.05
C ILE A 430 -42.18 -25.86 -5.31
N LEU A 431 -42.24 -25.27 -4.10
CA LEU A 431 -43.40 -24.89 -3.27
C LEU A 431 -43.92 -25.92 -2.24
N PRO A 432 -44.64 -25.51 -1.16
CA PRO A 432 -44.77 -24.16 -0.56
C PRO A 432 -44.62 -24.08 0.99
N SER A 433 -44.55 -22.86 1.52
CA SER A 433 -45.09 -22.52 2.85
C SER A 433 -45.75 -21.12 2.81
N LYS A 434 -46.69 -20.84 3.74
CA LYS A 434 -47.55 -19.63 3.77
C LYS A 434 -47.73 -19.11 5.20
N PHE A 435 -48.28 -17.87 5.28
CA PHE A 435 -48.85 -17.17 6.46
C PHE A 435 -47.83 -16.51 7.41
N LEU A 436 -48.06 -15.31 7.96
CA LEU A 436 -48.90 -14.17 7.53
C LEU A 436 -48.43 -12.89 8.26
N LEU A 437 -48.68 -11.70 7.72
CA LEU A 437 -48.58 -10.42 8.44
C LEU A 437 -49.95 -9.93 8.91
N CYS A 438 -49.99 -9.24 10.05
CA CYS A 438 -51.10 -8.37 10.49
C CYS A 438 -50.54 -7.20 11.32
N GLU A 439 -51.22 -6.05 11.26
CA GLU A 439 -50.83 -4.81 11.93
C GLU A 439 -51.50 -4.64 13.31
N PRO A 440 -50.97 -3.78 14.21
CA PRO A 440 -51.56 -3.53 15.52
C PRO A 440 -52.64 -2.44 15.49
N GLY A 441 -53.70 -2.58 16.31
CA GLY A 441 -54.68 -1.52 16.52
C GLY A 441 -55.73 -1.83 17.58
N GLY A 442 -55.95 -0.89 18.51
CA GLY A 442 -56.99 -0.95 19.55
C GLY A 442 -56.60 -1.75 20.80
N GLY A 443 -56.52 -1.08 21.95
CA GLY A 443 -56.27 -1.71 23.26
C GLY A 443 -57.17 -1.14 24.36
N LYS A 444 -57.05 -1.66 25.59
CA LYS A 444 -57.57 -1.05 26.85
C LYS A 444 -57.11 -1.84 28.07
N GLY A 445 -56.61 -1.13 29.10
CA GLY A 445 -56.26 -1.66 30.43
C GLY A 445 -55.03 -2.59 30.45
N GLU A 446 -54.31 -2.73 31.56
CA GLU A 446 -54.25 -1.89 32.76
C GLU A 446 -52.89 -2.12 33.44
N ASP A 447 -52.61 -1.48 34.59
CA ASP A 447 -51.27 -1.41 35.20
C ASP A 447 -50.59 -2.76 35.50
N ILE A 448 -49.24 -2.78 35.44
CA ILE A 448 -48.34 -3.33 36.47
C ILE A 448 -46.90 -2.87 36.21
N HIS A 449 -46.13 -2.67 37.28
CA HIS A 449 -44.81 -2.04 37.28
C HIS A 449 -43.86 -2.78 38.27
N PHE A 450 -42.53 -2.66 38.08
CA PHE A 450 -41.43 -3.09 38.99
C PHE A 450 -40.92 -4.56 39.05
N TYR A 451 -39.73 -4.75 38.45
CA TYR A 451 -38.44 -5.15 39.10
C TYR A 451 -38.08 -6.61 39.52
N LEU A 452 -36.92 -7.04 38.97
CA LEU A 452 -35.73 -7.66 39.61
C LEU A 452 -35.70 -9.12 40.14
N THR A 453 -34.45 -9.55 40.39
CA THR A 453 -33.95 -10.67 41.23
C THR A 453 -33.70 -12.03 40.50
N PRO A 454 -32.92 -13.00 41.05
CA PRO A 454 -31.54 -13.18 40.56
C PRO A 454 -31.01 -14.65 40.47
N SER A 455 -29.69 -14.76 40.28
CA SER A 455 -28.78 -15.91 40.55
C SER A 455 -29.25 -17.01 41.54
N TYR A 456 -28.88 -18.27 41.26
CA TYR A 456 -28.47 -19.21 42.31
C TYR A 456 -27.41 -20.24 41.83
N SER A 457 -26.75 -20.91 42.79
CA SER A 457 -25.63 -21.83 42.55
C SER A 457 -25.74 -23.11 43.40
N ALA A 458 -25.27 -24.24 42.82
CA ALA A 458 -24.84 -25.51 43.42
C ALA A 458 -25.75 -26.28 44.40
N MET A 459 -25.86 -27.61 44.22
CA MET A 459 -25.38 -28.57 45.25
C MET A 459 -25.24 -30.04 44.79
N ASN A 460 -24.36 -30.71 45.54
CA ASN A 460 -24.12 -32.14 45.80
C ASN A 460 -25.35 -33.10 45.87
N SER A 461 -25.22 -34.44 45.90
CA SER A 461 -24.17 -35.41 45.47
C SER A 461 -24.62 -36.87 45.73
N VAL A 462 -23.84 -37.87 45.26
CA VAL A 462 -23.74 -39.29 45.73
C VAL A 462 -25.01 -40.18 45.76
N ILE A 463 -24.93 -41.31 45.04
CA ILE A 463 -25.26 -42.68 45.52
C ILE A 463 -24.52 -43.70 44.62
N ALA A 464 -24.18 -44.89 45.13
CA ALA A 464 -23.39 -45.89 44.41
C ALA A 464 -23.78 -47.34 44.77
N ARG A 465 -23.50 -48.30 43.87
CA ARG A 465 -23.15 -49.72 44.19
C ARG A 465 -22.63 -50.50 42.96
N HIS A 466 -22.12 -51.70 43.23
CA HIS A 466 -21.28 -52.61 42.43
C HIS A 466 -21.97 -53.18 41.15
N SER A 467 -21.32 -53.90 40.20
CA SER A 467 -20.26 -54.93 40.42
C SER A 467 -19.42 -55.43 39.22
N ILE A 468 -18.17 -55.83 39.53
CA ILE A 468 -17.36 -56.96 38.99
C ILE A 468 -16.72 -56.88 37.58
N LEU A 469 -15.41 -56.58 37.60
CA LEU A 469 -14.26 -57.22 36.91
C LEU A 469 -14.36 -57.74 35.45
N ARG A 470 -13.56 -57.12 34.57
CA ARG A 470 -12.36 -57.76 33.98
C ARG A 470 -11.29 -56.70 33.67
N ALA A 471 -10.01 -57.09 33.63
CA ALA A 471 -8.90 -56.14 33.66
C ALA A 471 -8.00 -56.20 32.40
N THR A 472 -7.72 -55.03 31.84
CA THR A 472 -6.50 -54.72 31.06
C THR A 472 -6.06 -53.30 31.42
N THR A 473 -4.74 -53.09 31.54
CA THR A 473 -4.15 -51.80 31.92
C THR A 473 -3.77 -50.95 30.70
N PRO A 474 -4.04 -49.64 30.73
CA PRO A 474 -3.16 -48.64 30.16
C PRO A 474 -2.54 -47.74 31.24
N LEU A 475 -1.47 -47.03 30.87
CA LEU A 475 -0.60 -46.30 31.80
C LEU A 475 -1.25 -45.02 32.37
N ARG A 476 -1.13 -44.84 33.68
CA ARG A 476 -1.66 -43.70 34.45
C ARG A 476 -0.76 -42.45 34.29
N SER A 477 -0.86 -41.76 33.17
CA SER A 477 -0.32 -40.39 33.05
C SER A 477 -1.18 -39.44 33.87
N GLN A 478 -0.66 -38.95 35.01
CA GLN A 478 -1.39 -38.01 35.86
C GLN A 478 -1.11 -36.55 35.49
N SER A 479 -2.19 -35.78 35.43
CA SER A 479 -2.30 -34.33 35.70
C SER A 479 -1.12 -33.70 36.48
N ILE A 480 -0.06 -33.28 35.77
CA ILE A 480 1.02 -32.43 36.31
C ILE A 480 0.82 -30.95 35.93
N HIS A 481 0.30 -30.65 34.74
CA HIS A 481 0.23 -29.27 34.23
C HIS A 481 -0.67 -28.31 35.03
N ARG A 482 -1.72 -28.79 35.71
CA ARG A 482 -2.68 -27.88 36.38
C ARG A 482 -2.18 -27.29 37.70
N SER A 483 -1.15 -27.88 38.34
CA SER A 483 -0.56 -27.34 39.58
C SER A 483 0.53 -26.31 39.30
N GLN A 484 1.39 -26.53 38.30
CA GLN A 484 2.53 -25.66 37.98
C GLN A 484 2.10 -24.22 37.66
N LEU A 485 1.03 -24.04 36.88
CA LEU A 485 0.46 -22.71 36.56
C LEU A 485 0.08 -21.89 37.81
N SER A 486 -0.36 -22.55 38.88
CA SER A 486 -0.72 -21.88 40.15
C SER A 486 0.48 -21.54 41.06
N ALA A 487 1.65 -22.08 40.74
CA ALA A 487 2.91 -21.77 41.42
C ALA A 487 3.65 -20.63 40.73
N LEU A 488 3.69 -20.64 39.38
CA LEU A 488 4.33 -19.59 38.57
C LEU A 488 3.64 -18.23 38.75
N SER A 489 2.32 -18.19 38.88
CA SER A 489 1.56 -16.96 39.12
C SER A 489 1.93 -16.21 40.41
N ARG A 490 2.74 -16.80 41.31
CA ARG A 490 3.29 -16.15 42.51
C ARG A 490 4.66 -15.49 42.30
N LEU A 491 5.26 -15.67 41.12
CA LEU A 491 6.54 -15.08 40.70
C LEU A 491 6.35 -14.03 39.59
N LEU A 492 5.14 -13.87 39.08
CA LEU A 492 4.80 -12.79 38.15
C LEU A 492 4.69 -11.47 38.91
N SER A 493 5.42 -10.46 38.43
CA SER A 493 5.43 -9.10 38.98
C SER A 493 5.48 -8.12 37.83
N THR A 494 4.45 -7.28 37.72
CA THR A 494 4.22 -6.40 36.57
C THR A 494 4.35 -4.93 36.94
N LEU A 495 5.22 -4.21 36.22
CA LEU A 495 5.35 -2.76 36.29
C LEU A 495 4.43 -2.09 35.25
N ALA A 496 3.29 -1.56 35.70
CA ALA A 496 2.36 -0.80 34.87
C ALA A 496 2.79 0.67 34.81
N VAL A 497 3.49 1.07 33.73
CA VAL A 497 3.93 2.45 33.53
C VAL A 497 2.74 3.29 33.09
N LEU A 498 2.35 4.24 33.95
CA LEU A 498 1.20 5.11 33.70
C LEU A 498 1.67 6.45 33.11
N GLU A 499 0.96 6.92 32.09
CA GLU A 499 1.16 8.24 31.51
C GLU A 499 0.43 9.27 32.37
N GLN A 500 1.15 10.29 32.87
CA GLN A 500 0.58 11.40 33.63
C GLN A 500 0.66 12.71 32.83
N ARG A 501 -0.24 13.65 33.10
CA ARG A 501 -0.11 15.05 32.68
C ARG A 501 -0.76 15.96 33.71
N ASP A 502 -0.14 17.10 34.01
CA ASP A 502 -0.67 18.13 34.92
C ASP A 502 -1.08 17.55 36.29
N GLY A 503 -0.36 16.53 36.76
CA GLY A 503 -0.62 15.83 38.02
C GLY A 503 -1.80 14.84 37.99
N LYS A 504 -2.28 14.43 36.81
CA LYS A 504 -3.38 13.46 36.62
C LYS A 504 -2.99 12.29 35.72
N ILE A 505 -3.58 11.11 35.95
CA ILE A 505 -3.38 9.92 35.13
C ILE A 505 -4.19 10.01 33.83
N GLN A 506 -3.54 9.76 32.68
CA GLN A 506 -4.22 9.63 31.40
C GLN A 506 -5.03 8.34 31.35
N GLY A 507 -6.31 8.45 30.98
CA GLY A 507 -7.25 7.31 30.93
C GLY A 507 -6.83 6.16 30.00
N SER A 508 -5.96 6.42 29.03
CA SER A 508 -5.28 5.40 28.20
C SER A 508 -4.50 4.37 29.02
N SER A 509 -3.98 4.77 30.19
CA SER A 509 -3.19 3.93 31.09
C SER A 509 -4.02 2.86 31.81
N LEU A 510 -5.33 3.08 31.98
CA LEU A 510 -6.22 2.15 32.69
C LEU A 510 -6.30 0.79 31.98
N SER A 511 -6.30 0.79 30.65
CA SER A 511 -6.25 -0.43 29.83
C SER A 511 -4.96 -1.24 30.04
N ALA A 512 -3.84 -0.60 30.37
CA ALA A 512 -2.58 -1.29 30.66
C ALA A 512 -2.61 -1.97 32.04
N ILE A 513 -3.27 -1.37 33.03
CA ILE A 513 -3.54 -1.97 34.34
C ILE A 513 -4.45 -3.21 34.18
N THR A 514 -5.52 -3.10 33.41
CA THR A 514 -6.43 -4.24 33.14
C THR A 514 -5.78 -5.34 32.28
N ALA A 515 -4.77 -5.01 31.47
CA ALA A 515 -3.93 -6.02 30.82
C ALA A 515 -2.96 -6.69 31.80
N ALA A 516 -2.34 -5.95 32.72
CA ALA A 516 -1.50 -6.51 33.78
C ALA A 516 -2.28 -7.50 34.68
N GLN A 517 -3.51 -7.15 35.04
CA GLN A 517 -4.40 -8.01 35.82
C GLN A 517 -4.75 -9.33 35.12
N LYS A 518 -4.68 -9.39 33.78
CA LYS A 518 -4.86 -10.63 32.99
C LYS A 518 -3.61 -11.52 32.92
N LEU A 519 -2.41 -10.97 33.13
CA LEU A 519 -1.20 -11.77 33.38
C LEU A 519 -1.25 -12.44 34.76
N GLY A 520 -1.82 -11.73 35.74
CA GLY A 520 -1.81 -12.14 37.14
C GLY A 520 -0.46 -11.86 37.81
N GLY A 521 -0.31 -12.39 39.03
CA GLY A 521 0.76 -11.94 39.93
C GLY A 521 0.46 -10.57 40.53
N SER A 522 1.48 -9.88 41.00
CA SER A 522 1.35 -8.51 41.54
C SER A 522 1.46 -7.46 40.44
N VAL A 523 0.73 -6.35 40.60
CA VAL A 523 0.75 -5.19 39.69
C VAL A 523 1.15 -3.94 40.46
N THR A 524 2.32 -3.41 40.14
CA THR A 524 2.81 -2.12 40.66
C THR A 524 2.70 -1.06 39.57
N ALA A 525 2.02 0.05 39.84
CA ALA A 525 2.04 1.20 38.95
C ALA A 525 3.36 1.96 39.05
N PHE A 526 3.79 2.62 37.97
CA PHE A 526 4.91 3.56 37.97
C PHE A 526 4.47 4.93 37.46
N VAL A 527 4.82 5.99 38.21
CA VAL A 527 4.52 7.39 37.88
C VAL A 527 5.74 8.26 38.20
N ALA A 528 6.15 9.15 37.29
CA ALA A 528 7.17 10.16 37.55
C ALA A 528 6.82 11.52 36.95
N GLY A 529 7.31 12.59 37.57
CA GLY A 529 7.03 13.98 37.19
C GLY A 529 7.15 14.95 38.39
N ASP A 530 6.69 16.18 38.23
CA ASP A 530 6.66 17.18 39.32
C ASP A 530 5.45 16.98 40.23
N GLY A 531 5.65 16.94 41.56
CA GLY A 531 4.58 16.84 42.56
C GLY A 531 3.73 15.56 42.52
N VAL A 532 4.13 14.56 41.72
CA VAL A 532 3.31 13.39 41.37
C VAL A 532 2.89 12.55 42.58
N LYS A 533 3.62 12.59 43.70
CA LYS A 533 3.24 11.87 44.93
C LYS A 533 1.86 12.30 45.46
N ASN A 534 1.55 13.60 45.37
CA ASN A 534 0.30 14.17 45.89
C ASN A 534 -0.81 14.27 44.83
N GLY A 535 -0.44 14.25 43.54
CA GLY A 535 -1.36 14.19 42.41
C GLY A 535 -1.51 12.78 41.86
N ALA A 536 -0.86 12.51 40.72
CA ALA A 536 -1.07 11.33 39.90
C ALA A 536 -0.86 9.99 40.63
N ALA A 537 0.06 9.89 41.59
CA ALA A 537 0.25 8.67 42.38
C ALA A 537 -0.88 8.46 43.41
N ALA A 538 -1.41 9.55 43.99
CA ALA A 538 -2.56 9.54 44.89
C ALA A 538 -3.91 9.41 44.15
N GLU A 539 -3.94 9.61 42.83
CA GLU A 539 -5.01 9.14 41.95
C GLU A 539 -4.84 7.65 41.64
N ALA A 540 -3.64 7.24 41.21
CA ALA A 540 -3.33 5.85 40.86
C ALA A 540 -3.60 4.86 42.00
N SER A 541 -3.30 5.22 43.25
CA SER A 541 -3.51 4.34 44.42
C SER A 541 -4.97 3.91 44.66
N LYS A 542 -5.93 4.67 44.10
CA LYS A 542 -7.37 4.40 44.16
C LYS A 542 -7.85 3.49 43.03
N ILE A 543 -7.03 3.25 42.00
CA ILE A 543 -7.36 2.34 40.90
C ILE A 543 -7.35 0.91 41.41
N LYS A 544 -8.43 0.18 41.13
CA LYS A 544 -8.65 -1.18 41.65
C LYS A 544 -7.68 -2.18 41.01
N GLY A 545 -7.08 -3.03 41.85
CA GLY A 545 -6.18 -4.10 41.43
C GLY A 545 -4.79 -3.62 41.00
N LEU A 546 -4.29 -2.58 41.68
CA LEU A 546 -2.87 -2.33 41.90
C LEU A 546 -2.54 -2.75 43.34
N ASP A 547 -1.35 -3.29 43.57
CA ASP A 547 -0.82 -3.57 44.92
C ASP A 547 -0.05 -2.35 45.47
N LYS A 548 0.71 -1.70 44.59
CA LYS A 548 1.63 -0.60 44.90
C LYS A 548 1.67 0.46 43.80
N VAL A 549 2.14 1.66 44.14
CA VAL A 549 2.47 2.74 43.20
C VAL A 549 3.89 3.22 43.49
N LEU A 550 4.84 2.92 42.60
CA LEU A 550 6.17 3.53 42.59
C LEU A 550 6.05 4.96 42.06
N ALA A 551 6.37 5.94 42.91
CA ALA A 551 6.34 7.36 42.58
C ALA A 551 7.76 7.95 42.61
N VAL A 552 8.12 8.71 41.58
CA VAL A 552 9.40 9.46 41.51
C VAL A 552 9.09 10.94 41.26
N ASP A 553 9.30 11.74 42.29
CA ASP A 553 8.94 13.16 42.33
C ASP A 553 10.16 14.02 41.98
N ASN A 554 10.21 14.44 40.71
CA ASN A 554 11.28 15.23 40.12
C ASN A 554 10.80 15.86 38.79
N ALA A 555 10.79 17.19 38.72
CA ALA A 555 10.32 17.95 37.56
C ALA A 555 11.02 17.61 36.23
N ALA A 556 12.23 17.04 36.26
CA ALA A 556 12.93 16.57 35.06
C ALA A 556 12.17 15.49 34.27
N TYR A 557 11.17 14.83 34.89
CA TYR A 557 10.37 13.77 34.29
C TYR A 557 8.98 14.22 33.82
N ASP A 558 8.52 15.44 34.15
CA ASP A 558 7.13 15.88 33.85
C ASP A 558 6.79 15.81 32.35
N LYS A 559 7.73 16.21 31.48
CA LYS A 559 7.56 16.18 30.02
C LYS A 559 7.85 14.83 29.38
N GLY A 560 8.09 13.78 30.16
CA GLY A 560 8.16 12.39 29.67
C GLY A 560 9.25 12.12 28.62
N LEU A 561 10.38 12.83 28.68
CA LEU A 561 11.45 12.71 27.67
C LEU A 561 12.08 11.31 27.71
N PRO A 562 12.19 10.59 26.58
CA PRO A 562 12.65 9.21 26.56
C PRO A 562 14.12 9.08 26.95
N GLU A 563 14.90 10.14 26.78
CA GLU A 563 16.30 10.25 27.19
C GLU A 563 16.55 9.93 28.66
N ASN A 564 15.79 10.54 29.58
CA ASN A 564 15.97 10.39 31.02
C ASN A 564 14.94 9.45 31.66
N TYR A 565 13.72 9.36 31.09
CA TYR A 565 12.65 8.49 31.61
C TYR A 565 12.92 7.00 31.34
N ALA A 566 13.60 6.63 30.23
CA ALA A 566 13.94 5.22 29.99
C ALA A 566 15.01 4.67 30.97
N PRO A 567 16.14 5.37 31.25
CA PRO A 567 17.06 4.98 32.32
C PRO A 567 16.41 4.89 33.71
N LEU A 568 15.53 5.85 34.04
CA LEU A 568 14.74 5.84 35.28
C LEU A 568 13.93 4.55 35.44
N LEU A 569 13.20 4.15 34.39
CA LEU A 569 12.45 2.88 34.39
C LEU A 569 13.41 1.69 34.54
N VAL A 570 14.51 1.66 33.79
CA VAL A 570 15.48 0.54 33.80
C VAL A 570 16.10 0.31 35.18
N GLU A 571 16.37 1.36 35.96
CA GLU A 571 16.83 1.21 37.35
C GLU A 571 15.75 0.57 38.23
N ASN A 572 14.53 1.11 38.21
CA ASN A 572 13.42 0.60 39.01
C ASN A 572 13.04 -0.85 38.63
N ILE A 573 13.09 -1.20 37.34
CA ILE A 573 12.91 -2.57 36.83
C ILE A 573 13.94 -3.53 37.43
N LYS A 574 15.23 -3.14 37.45
CA LYS A 574 16.33 -3.95 37.97
C LYS A 574 16.35 -4.04 39.50
N LYS A 575 15.96 -2.96 40.20
CA LYS A 575 15.92 -2.87 41.66
C LYS A 575 14.88 -3.81 42.28
N GLU A 576 13.66 -3.80 41.75
CA GLU A 576 12.52 -4.56 42.29
C GLU A 576 12.31 -5.92 41.60
N GLY A 577 13.01 -6.20 40.50
CA GLY A 577 13.01 -7.50 39.83
C GLY A 577 11.75 -7.81 39.02
N PHE A 578 11.13 -6.81 38.38
CA PHE A 578 9.91 -6.98 37.60
C PHE A 578 10.11 -7.91 36.39
N THR A 579 9.22 -8.90 36.23
CA THR A 579 9.22 -9.85 35.09
C THR A 579 8.46 -9.31 33.88
N HIS A 580 7.57 -8.35 34.11
CA HIS A 580 6.74 -7.72 33.08
C HIS A 580 6.78 -6.19 33.21
N VAL A 581 6.83 -5.50 32.09
CA VAL A 581 6.78 -4.03 31.99
C VAL A 581 5.75 -3.68 30.94
N ILE A 582 4.71 -2.94 31.31
CA ILE A 582 3.52 -2.75 30.48
C ILE A 582 3.09 -1.28 30.48
N ALA A 583 2.82 -0.73 29.31
CA ALA A 583 2.27 0.62 29.14
C ALA A 583 1.12 0.62 28.13
N SER A 584 0.37 1.72 28.06
CA SER A 584 -0.57 1.93 26.95
C SER A 584 0.20 2.12 25.64
N HIS A 585 -0.40 1.78 24.50
CA HIS A 585 0.17 2.02 23.17
C HIS A 585 -0.02 3.48 22.70
N SER A 586 0.07 4.43 23.64
CA SER A 586 0.01 5.88 23.42
C SER A 586 1.29 6.42 22.78
N ALA A 587 1.35 7.74 22.53
CA ALA A 587 2.58 8.39 22.09
C ALA A 587 3.72 8.18 23.09
N PHE A 588 3.46 8.41 24.38
CA PHE A 588 4.38 8.20 25.50
C PHE A 588 4.90 6.76 25.57
N GLY A 589 4.00 5.77 25.61
CA GLY A 589 4.40 4.36 25.68
C GLY A 589 5.20 3.87 24.47
N LYS A 590 4.85 4.34 23.26
CA LYS A 590 5.61 4.07 22.02
C LYS A 590 6.99 4.74 22.00
N ASN A 591 7.15 5.89 22.66
CA ASN A 591 8.41 6.64 22.68
C ASN A 591 9.42 6.01 23.66
N ILE A 592 8.95 5.60 24.84
CA ILE A 592 9.81 5.19 25.95
C ILE A 592 10.13 3.69 25.93
N LEU A 593 9.13 2.80 25.78
CA LEU A 593 9.35 1.37 26.00
C LEU A 593 10.30 0.66 25.00
N PRO A 594 10.40 1.04 23.72
CA PRO A 594 11.44 0.49 22.84
C PRO A 594 12.87 0.79 23.34
N ARG A 595 13.09 1.94 23.98
CA ARG A 595 14.38 2.32 24.56
C ARG A 595 14.65 1.57 25.87
N VAL A 596 13.63 1.36 26.71
CA VAL A 596 13.71 0.50 27.90
C VAL A 596 14.08 -0.92 27.49
N ALA A 597 13.43 -1.49 26.47
CA ALA A 597 13.72 -2.83 25.97
C ALA A 597 15.17 -2.96 25.46
N ALA A 598 15.66 -1.96 24.69
CA ALA A 598 17.05 -1.93 24.22
C ALA A 598 18.08 -1.79 25.36
N LEU A 599 17.76 -1.08 26.45
CA LEU A 599 18.61 -0.95 27.65
C LEU A 599 18.56 -2.19 28.58
N LEU A 600 17.67 -3.13 28.29
CA LEU A 600 17.53 -4.43 28.96
C LEU A 600 17.99 -5.62 28.10
N ASP A 601 18.29 -5.39 26.82
CA ASP A 601 18.59 -6.41 25.80
C ASP A 601 17.47 -7.47 25.63
N VAL A 602 16.21 -6.99 25.52
CA VAL A 602 15.00 -7.83 25.35
C VAL A 602 14.10 -7.33 24.22
N GLN A 603 13.18 -8.17 23.73
CA GLN A 603 12.23 -7.78 22.68
C GLN A 603 11.08 -6.90 23.20
N GLN A 604 10.82 -5.78 22.52
CA GLN A 604 9.60 -5.00 22.71
C GLN A 604 8.44 -5.61 21.92
N ILE A 605 7.38 -6.07 22.60
CA ILE A 605 6.16 -6.58 21.97
C ILE A 605 5.10 -5.47 21.95
N SER A 606 4.77 -4.95 20.78
CA SER A 606 3.96 -3.73 20.60
C SER A 606 2.50 -3.99 20.23
N ASP A 607 1.62 -3.08 20.64
CA ASP A 607 0.20 -3.04 20.23
C ASP A 607 -0.55 -4.37 20.53
N ILE A 608 -0.30 -4.98 21.69
CA ILE A 608 -0.92 -6.26 22.05
C ILE A 608 -2.43 -6.09 22.24
N THR A 609 -3.19 -7.06 21.73
CA THR A 609 -4.67 -7.10 21.75
C THR A 609 -5.22 -8.26 22.56
N ALA A 610 -4.44 -9.30 22.81
CA ALA A 610 -4.76 -10.33 23.79
C ALA A 610 -3.48 -10.91 24.43
N ILE A 611 -3.68 -11.60 25.54
CA ILE A 611 -2.66 -12.32 26.32
C ILE A 611 -3.16 -13.77 26.39
N GLU A 612 -2.35 -14.72 25.95
CA GLU A 612 -2.67 -16.16 26.01
C GLU A 612 -2.01 -16.84 27.22
N SER A 613 -0.84 -16.36 27.64
CA SER A 613 -0.07 -16.82 28.80
C SER A 613 0.87 -15.72 29.33
N GLU A 614 1.67 -16.04 30.36
CA GLU A 614 2.76 -15.20 30.90
C GLU A 614 3.93 -14.95 29.92
N ASP A 615 3.94 -15.60 28.75
CA ASP A 615 4.99 -15.46 27.75
C ASP A 615 4.47 -15.29 26.31
N THR A 616 3.17 -15.45 26.08
CA THR A 616 2.55 -15.51 24.75
C THR A 616 1.45 -14.46 24.57
N PHE A 617 1.62 -13.62 23.54
CA PHE A 617 0.86 -12.39 23.32
C PHE A 617 0.34 -12.31 21.88
N VAL A 618 -0.88 -11.81 21.71
CA VAL A 618 -1.51 -11.64 20.39
C VAL A 618 -1.43 -10.18 19.97
N ARG A 619 -0.95 -9.90 18.76
CA ARG A 619 -0.85 -8.54 18.19
C ARG A 619 -1.24 -8.50 16.71
N PRO A 620 -1.88 -7.41 16.22
CA PRO A 620 -2.11 -7.19 14.80
C PRO A 620 -0.84 -6.73 14.08
N ILE A 621 -0.67 -7.16 12.83
CA ILE A 621 0.36 -6.68 11.90
C ILE A 621 -0.26 -6.32 10.54
N TYR A 622 0.48 -5.60 9.69
CA TYR A 622 -0.01 -5.10 8.39
C TYR A 622 -1.38 -4.38 8.48
N ALA A 623 -1.51 -3.43 9.41
CA ALA A 623 -2.77 -2.74 9.74
C ALA A 623 -3.90 -3.66 10.23
N GLY A 624 -3.56 -4.83 10.79
CA GLY A 624 -4.50 -5.83 11.26
C GLY A 624 -5.17 -6.62 10.12
N ASN A 625 -4.47 -6.79 8.98
CA ASN A 625 -4.81 -7.77 7.95
C ASN A 625 -4.28 -9.18 8.29
N ALA A 626 -3.32 -9.27 9.21
CA ALA A 626 -2.90 -10.52 9.84
C ALA A 626 -2.76 -10.30 11.35
N ILE A 627 -3.04 -11.35 12.11
CA ILE A 627 -2.87 -11.41 13.56
C ILE A 627 -1.70 -12.37 13.83
N LEU A 628 -0.81 -11.98 14.73
CA LEU A 628 0.40 -12.71 15.09
C LEU A 628 0.37 -13.04 16.59
N THR A 629 0.40 -14.32 16.92
CA THR A 629 0.71 -14.80 18.27
C THR A 629 2.23 -14.88 18.41
N VAL A 630 2.77 -14.24 19.45
CA VAL A 630 4.21 -14.09 19.73
C VAL A 630 4.50 -14.63 21.12
N GLN A 631 5.29 -15.71 21.19
CA GLN A 631 5.89 -16.20 22.43
C GLN A 631 7.28 -15.58 22.60
N SER A 632 7.62 -15.05 23.79
CA SER A 632 8.96 -14.54 24.10
C SER A 632 9.63 -15.32 25.24
N THR A 633 10.84 -15.81 24.95
CA THR A 633 11.75 -16.46 25.89
C THR A 633 12.53 -15.47 26.77
N ASP A 634 12.36 -14.16 26.58
CA ASP A 634 13.12 -13.14 27.28
C ASP A 634 12.78 -13.13 28.79
N PRO A 635 13.74 -12.79 29.67
CA PRO A 635 13.50 -12.80 31.12
C PRO A 635 12.51 -11.70 31.55
N VAL A 636 12.50 -10.56 30.86
CA VAL A 636 11.60 -9.42 31.12
C VAL A 636 10.79 -9.12 29.86
N LYS A 637 9.45 -9.20 29.97
CA LYS A 637 8.53 -8.92 28.84
C LYS A 637 8.20 -7.43 28.80
N VAL A 638 8.60 -6.72 27.74
CA VAL A 638 8.34 -5.28 27.57
C VAL A 638 7.21 -5.04 26.56
N LEU A 639 6.04 -4.64 27.05
CA LEU A 639 4.76 -4.70 26.36
C LEU A 639 4.14 -3.29 26.17
N THR A 640 3.53 -3.02 25.01
CA THR A 640 2.56 -1.91 24.87
C THR A 640 1.18 -2.43 24.47
N VAL A 641 0.15 -1.96 25.17
CA VAL A 641 -1.22 -2.48 25.13
C VAL A 641 -2.11 -1.62 24.23
N ARG A 642 -2.85 -2.23 23.30
CA ARG A 642 -3.90 -1.51 22.58
C ARG A 642 -5.03 -1.15 23.53
N GLY A 643 -5.22 0.14 23.80
CA GLY A 643 -6.25 0.63 24.74
C GLY A 643 -7.66 0.13 24.43
N THR A 644 -8.01 0.02 23.15
CA THR A 644 -9.33 -0.46 22.71
C THR A 644 -9.57 -1.96 22.93
N ALA A 645 -8.53 -2.77 23.17
CA ALA A 645 -8.65 -4.21 23.36
C ALA A 645 -8.80 -4.63 24.84
N PHE A 646 -8.56 -3.71 25.78
CA PHE A 646 -8.66 -3.94 27.22
C PHE A 646 -9.49 -2.80 27.83
N GLN A 647 -10.72 -3.12 28.24
CA GLN A 647 -11.62 -2.18 28.91
C GLN A 647 -10.92 -1.51 30.10
N ALA A 648 -11.07 -0.19 30.23
CA ALA A 648 -10.51 0.57 31.34
C ALA A 648 -11.08 0.08 32.69
N GLY A 649 -10.20 -0.18 33.66
CA GLY A 649 -10.57 -0.59 35.01
C GLY A 649 -11.20 0.52 35.86
N GLU A 650 -11.80 0.12 36.98
CA GLU A 650 -12.43 1.02 37.95
C GLU A 650 -11.37 1.90 38.64
N THR A 651 -11.52 3.22 38.53
CA THR A 651 -10.61 4.23 39.12
C THR A 651 -10.82 4.45 40.62
N THR A 652 -11.71 3.67 41.24
CA THR A 652 -12.07 3.74 42.67
C THR A 652 -12.13 2.34 43.28
N GLY A 653 -11.83 2.24 44.58
CA GLY A 653 -11.85 0.98 45.32
C GLY A 653 -10.51 0.23 45.37
N GLY A 654 -9.45 0.78 44.79
CA GLY A 654 -8.06 0.41 45.11
C GLY A 654 -7.58 1.01 46.43
N THR A 655 -6.58 0.38 47.03
CA THR A 655 -5.92 0.80 48.28
C THR A 655 -4.41 0.59 48.21
N ALA A 656 -3.81 0.85 47.04
CA ALA A 656 -2.40 0.54 46.78
C ALA A 656 -1.45 1.47 47.56
N GLU A 657 -0.36 0.93 48.08
CA GLU A 657 0.64 1.71 48.83
C GLU A 657 1.48 2.56 47.86
N VAL A 658 1.57 3.88 48.11
CA VAL A 658 2.47 4.77 47.37
C VAL A 658 3.86 4.69 48.00
N ILE A 659 4.85 4.27 47.22
CA ILE A 659 6.24 4.05 47.66
C ILE A 659 7.23 4.79 46.77
N ASP A 660 8.38 5.14 47.35
CA ASP A 660 9.41 5.91 46.65
C ASP A 660 10.22 5.04 45.67
N GLY A 661 10.19 5.41 44.39
CA GLY A 661 11.05 4.83 43.38
C GLY A 661 12.50 5.34 43.46
N ALA A 662 13.41 4.64 42.79
CA ALA A 662 14.77 5.13 42.59
C ALA A 662 14.79 6.26 41.54
N ASP A 663 15.64 7.27 41.75
CA ASP A 663 15.88 8.38 40.83
C ASP A 663 17.37 8.44 40.49
N PRO A 664 17.78 8.02 39.27
CA PRO A 664 19.18 8.04 38.87
C PRO A 664 19.64 9.42 38.39
N LYS A 665 18.73 10.41 38.29
CA LYS A 665 19.01 11.81 37.94
C LYS A 665 19.79 11.98 36.63
N VAL A 666 19.53 11.08 35.67
CA VAL A 666 20.19 11.08 34.37
C VAL A 666 19.84 12.38 33.62
N PRO A 667 20.83 13.19 33.21
CA PRO A 667 20.57 14.41 32.46
C PRO A 667 20.06 14.08 31.06
N SER A 668 19.09 14.86 30.59
CA SER A 668 18.63 14.77 29.20
C SER A 668 19.55 15.56 28.26
N PRO A 669 20.07 14.98 27.16
CA PRO A 669 20.67 15.74 26.06
C PRO A 669 19.62 16.40 25.15
N THR A 670 18.33 16.18 25.38
CA THR A 670 17.21 16.85 24.70
C THR A 670 16.50 17.80 25.66
N GLU A 671 16.18 19.01 25.20
CA GLU A 671 15.40 20.01 25.93
C GLU A 671 13.98 20.07 25.38
N TRP A 672 12.99 20.19 26.27
CA TRP A 672 11.61 20.49 25.90
C TRP A 672 11.43 22.01 25.82
N VAL A 673 11.01 22.53 24.66
CA VAL A 673 10.96 23.98 24.40
C VAL A 673 9.52 24.53 24.46
N SER A 674 8.54 23.81 23.91
CA SER A 674 7.15 24.25 23.85
C SER A 674 6.21 23.11 23.45
N GLU A 675 4.94 23.22 23.83
CA GLU A 675 3.83 22.43 23.29
C GLU A 675 2.63 23.35 22.99
N ASP A 676 1.91 23.09 21.90
CA ASP A 676 0.60 23.71 21.63
C ASP A 676 -0.46 22.61 21.66
N LEU A 677 -1.58 22.88 22.33
CA LEU A 677 -2.56 21.88 22.74
C LEU A 677 -3.98 22.38 22.48
N ALA A 678 -4.65 21.70 21.54
CA ALA A 678 -6.07 21.88 21.29
C ALA A 678 -6.91 21.51 22.53
N LYS A 679 -7.22 22.51 23.36
CA LYS A 679 -8.15 22.37 24.49
C LYS A 679 -9.57 22.18 23.94
N SER A 680 -10.29 21.22 24.51
CA SER A 680 -11.64 20.83 24.11
C SER A 680 -12.40 20.37 25.33
N ASP A 681 -13.61 20.90 25.53
CA ASP A 681 -14.52 20.46 26.60
C ASP A 681 -15.23 19.13 26.27
N ARG A 682 -15.06 18.62 25.03
CA ARG A 682 -15.57 17.32 24.58
C ARG A 682 -14.65 16.16 25.01
N PRO A 683 -15.19 14.93 25.17
CA PRO A 683 -14.39 13.74 25.50
C PRO A 683 -13.20 13.54 24.56
N ASP A 684 -12.09 12.98 25.07
CA ASP A 684 -10.97 12.62 24.20
C ASP A 684 -11.36 11.51 23.22
N LEU A 685 -10.97 11.73 21.96
CA LEU A 685 -11.21 10.83 20.85
C LEU A 685 -10.66 9.41 21.06
N GLY A 686 -9.61 9.22 21.86
CA GLY A 686 -9.06 7.90 22.19
C GLY A 686 -9.80 7.11 23.26
N THR A 687 -10.69 7.74 24.04
CA THR A 687 -11.42 7.11 25.17
C THR A 687 -12.95 7.26 25.08
N ALA A 688 -13.46 8.08 24.16
CA ALA A 688 -14.90 8.33 24.01
C ALA A 688 -15.69 7.08 23.60
N SER A 689 -16.83 6.86 24.25
CA SER A 689 -17.79 5.81 23.91
C SER A 689 -18.56 6.06 22.60
N ARG A 690 -18.53 7.29 22.08
CA ARG A 690 -19.18 7.73 20.84
C ARG A 690 -18.27 8.69 20.10
N VAL A 691 -18.17 8.55 18.77
CA VAL A 691 -17.38 9.42 17.90
C VAL A 691 -18.19 9.86 16.69
N VAL A 692 -18.18 11.16 16.39
CA VAL A 692 -18.72 11.76 15.16
C VAL A 692 -17.55 12.22 14.30
N SER A 693 -17.39 11.67 13.10
CA SER A 693 -16.17 11.78 12.31
C SER A 693 -16.36 12.41 10.93
N GLY A 694 -15.71 13.55 10.70
CA GLY A 694 -15.83 14.35 9.49
C GLY A 694 -14.85 13.99 8.37
N GLY A 695 -15.38 13.87 7.14
CA GLY A 695 -14.62 13.52 5.95
C GLY A 695 -14.36 14.67 4.99
N ARG A 696 -13.53 14.41 3.97
CA ARG A 696 -13.29 15.37 2.86
C ARG A 696 -14.59 15.78 2.15
N GLY A 697 -15.67 15.00 2.26
CA GLY A 697 -17.01 15.37 1.75
C GLY A 697 -17.57 16.68 2.33
N LEU A 698 -17.07 17.17 3.47
CA LEU A 698 -17.45 18.45 4.07
C LEU A 698 -16.94 19.69 3.29
N LYS A 699 -15.95 19.51 2.39
CA LYS A 699 -15.39 20.54 1.47
C LYS A 699 -14.67 21.74 2.09
N SER A 700 -14.98 22.16 3.32
CA SER A 700 -14.30 23.27 3.99
C SER A 700 -14.30 23.13 5.51
N LYS A 701 -13.55 24.01 6.20
CA LYS A 701 -13.51 24.07 7.67
C LYS A 701 -14.82 24.60 8.25
N GLU A 702 -15.40 25.62 7.62
CA GLU A 702 -16.65 26.26 8.04
C GLU A 702 -17.80 25.27 8.02
N GLU A 703 -17.84 24.37 7.04
CA GLU A 703 -18.82 23.29 6.95
C GLU A 703 -18.55 22.14 7.93
N PHE A 704 -17.28 21.85 8.24
CA PHE A 704 -16.92 20.93 9.33
C PHE A 704 -17.42 21.45 10.68
N ASP A 705 -17.11 22.71 11.00
CA ASP A 705 -17.52 23.39 12.24
C ASP A 705 -19.03 23.63 12.32
N ARG A 706 -19.73 23.74 11.17
CA ARG A 706 -21.20 23.86 11.12
C ARG A 706 -21.93 22.55 11.39
N LEU A 707 -21.34 21.40 11.00
CA LEU A 707 -22.06 20.12 10.98
C LEU A 707 -21.57 19.10 12.03
N MET A 708 -20.27 19.04 12.32
CA MET A 708 -19.74 18.03 13.25
C MET A 708 -19.99 18.38 14.72
N PRO A 709 -19.78 19.63 15.21
CA PRO A 709 -20.05 19.97 16.61
C PRO A 709 -21.51 19.77 17.03
N PRO A 710 -22.55 20.26 16.33
CA PRO A 710 -23.93 20.10 16.78
C PRO A 710 -24.39 18.63 16.83
N LEU A 711 -23.89 17.78 15.93
CA LEU A 711 -24.17 16.35 15.93
C LEU A 711 -23.41 15.62 17.05
N ALA A 712 -22.16 16.01 17.32
CA ALA A 712 -21.37 15.46 18.42
C ALA A 712 -21.97 15.82 19.78
N ASP A 713 -22.37 17.08 19.96
CA ASP A 713 -22.96 17.60 21.19
C ASP A 713 -24.32 16.93 21.48
N ALA A 714 -25.15 16.74 20.45
CA ALA A 714 -26.42 16.00 20.56
C ALA A 714 -26.24 14.50 20.88
N LEU A 715 -25.08 13.91 20.60
CA LEU A 715 -24.76 12.51 20.89
C LEU A 715 -23.93 12.32 22.17
N GLY A 716 -23.40 13.38 22.78
CA GLY A 716 -22.37 13.28 23.83
C GLY A 716 -21.07 12.64 23.32
N ALA A 717 -20.69 12.91 22.08
CA ALA A 717 -19.61 12.24 21.36
C ALA A 717 -18.34 13.10 21.25
N ALA A 718 -17.19 12.45 21.08
CA ALA A 718 -15.98 13.11 20.61
C ALA A 718 -16.07 13.42 19.11
N ILE A 719 -15.36 14.46 18.67
CA ILE A 719 -15.21 14.79 17.25
C ILE A 719 -13.95 14.08 16.71
N GLY A 720 -14.10 13.43 15.56
CA GLY A 720 -13.01 12.86 14.77
C GLY A 720 -12.94 13.48 13.37
N ALA A 721 -11.83 13.24 12.68
CA ALA A 721 -11.63 13.63 11.29
C ALA A 721 -10.88 12.55 10.52
N SER A 722 -11.24 12.34 9.25
CA SER A 722 -10.37 11.61 8.33
C SER A 722 -9.10 12.40 8.04
N ARG A 723 -7.97 11.72 7.83
CA ARG A 723 -6.72 12.36 7.36
C ARG A 723 -6.93 13.30 6.17
N ALA A 724 -7.78 12.93 5.21
CA ALA A 724 -8.06 13.76 4.04
C ALA A 724 -8.80 15.08 4.35
N ALA A 725 -9.39 15.22 5.53
CA ALA A 725 -9.94 16.48 6.04
C ALA A 725 -8.85 17.32 6.74
N VAL A 726 -7.98 16.68 7.52
CA VAL A 726 -6.81 17.31 8.18
C VAL A 726 -5.79 17.83 7.16
N ASP A 727 -5.40 16.99 6.19
CA ASP A 727 -4.54 17.37 5.04
C ASP A 727 -5.18 18.49 4.17
N SER A 728 -6.47 18.79 4.34
CA SER A 728 -7.20 19.89 3.67
C SER A 728 -7.48 21.10 4.60
N GLY A 729 -7.01 21.08 5.85
CA GLY A 729 -7.23 22.17 6.83
C GLY A 729 -8.63 22.26 7.43
N PHE A 730 -9.48 21.23 7.28
CA PHE A 730 -10.87 21.27 7.79
C PHE A 730 -10.95 20.95 9.29
N ALA A 731 -9.94 20.28 9.84
CA ALA A 731 -9.88 19.83 11.23
C ALA A 731 -8.42 19.71 11.68
N ASP A 732 -8.17 19.80 12.98
CA ASP A 732 -6.83 19.66 13.55
C ASP A 732 -6.31 18.20 13.53
N ASN A 733 -4.99 18.04 13.57
CA ASN A 733 -4.30 16.74 13.60
C ASN A 733 -4.67 15.90 14.84
N SER A 734 -4.93 16.52 15.99
CA SER A 734 -5.34 15.82 17.23
C SER A 734 -6.69 15.08 17.10
N LEU A 735 -7.51 15.46 16.12
CA LEU A 735 -8.79 14.84 15.78
C LEU A 735 -8.64 13.74 14.72
N GLN A 736 -7.45 13.50 14.18
CA GLN A 736 -7.25 12.53 13.10
C GLN A 736 -7.49 11.09 13.55
N VAL A 737 -8.42 10.38 12.90
CA VAL A 737 -8.64 8.94 13.09
C VAL A 737 -8.02 8.14 11.95
N GLY A 738 -7.32 7.06 12.30
CA GLY A 738 -6.70 6.12 11.37
C GLY A 738 -5.28 5.72 11.77
N GLN A 739 -4.63 4.89 10.96
CA GLN A 739 -3.27 4.33 11.12
C GLN A 739 -2.18 5.38 11.41
N THR A 740 -2.38 6.64 11.01
CA THR A 740 -1.43 7.75 11.22
C THR A 740 -1.96 8.82 12.19
N GLY A 741 -3.06 8.55 12.89
CA GLY A 741 -3.64 9.37 13.94
C GLY A 741 -3.98 8.52 15.17
N LYS A 742 -5.13 8.77 15.79
CA LYS A 742 -5.68 7.95 16.88
C LYS A 742 -6.37 6.70 16.32
N ASN A 743 -6.19 5.57 17.02
CA ASN A 743 -7.03 4.39 16.89
C ASN A 743 -8.13 4.47 17.95
N VAL A 744 -9.37 4.17 17.56
CA VAL A 744 -10.57 4.31 18.40
C VAL A 744 -11.47 3.08 18.24
N ALA A 745 -12.23 2.75 19.28
CA ALA A 745 -13.25 1.70 19.25
C ALA A 745 -14.47 2.09 20.11
N PRO A 746 -15.16 3.20 19.77
CA PRO A 746 -16.40 3.57 20.43
C PRO A 746 -17.49 2.51 20.24
N GLU A 747 -18.55 2.64 21.03
CA GLU A 747 -19.79 1.90 20.84
C GLU A 747 -20.53 2.37 19.59
N LEU A 748 -20.39 3.65 19.22
CA LEU A 748 -20.89 4.22 17.98
C LEU A 748 -19.80 5.07 17.30
N TYR A 749 -19.44 4.71 16.06
CA TYR A 749 -18.65 5.54 15.16
C TYR A 749 -19.53 6.03 14.00
N LEU A 750 -20.00 7.27 14.08
CA LEU A 750 -20.80 7.90 13.03
C LEU A 750 -19.89 8.73 12.13
N CYS A 751 -19.78 8.37 10.85
CA CYS A 751 -18.94 9.06 9.88
C CYS A 751 -19.75 9.77 8.79
N ALA A 752 -19.36 11.01 8.45
CA ALA A 752 -20.04 11.86 7.47
C ALA A 752 -19.07 12.29 6.37
N GLY A 753 -19.36 11.94 5.11
CA GLY A 753 -18.53 12.29 3.96
C GLY A 753 -17.15 11.61 3.93
N ILE A 754 -17.00 10.49 4.65
CA ILE A 754 -15.79 9.65 4.70
C ILE A 754 -15.94 8.49 3.70
N SER A 755 -14.91 8.24 2.90
CA SER A 755 -14.95 7.23 1.82
C SER A 755 -14.48 5.83 2.24
N GLY A 756 -14.07 5.62 3.50
CA GLY A 756 -13.59 4.31 3.97
C GLY A 756 -12.24 3.88 3.39
N ALA A 757 -11.28 4.79 3.26
CA ALA A 757 -9.92 4.42 2.88
C ALA A 757 -9.28 3.52 3.95
N ILE A 758 -8.54 2.48 3.54
CA ILE A 758 -7.97 1.44 4.43
C ILE A 758 -7.18 2.04 5.61
N GLN A 759 -6.43 3.12 5.38
CA GLN A 759 -5.66 3.81 6.42
C GLN A 759 -6.55 4.47 7.49
N HIS A 760 -7.77 4.88 7.15
CA HIS A 760 -8.75 5.37 8.11
C HIS A 760 -9.43 4.19 8.83
N LEU A 761 -9.87 3.17 8.07
CA LEU A 761 -10.50 1.98 8.63
C LEU A 761 -9.63 1.28 9.67
N ALA A 762 -8.32 1.21 9.44
CA ALA A 762 -7.34 0.64 10.37
C ALA A 762 -7.32 1.29 11.78
N GLY A 763 -7.93 2.48 11.95
CA GLY A 763 -8.08 3.15 13.24
C GLY A 763 -9.52 3.29 13.76
N MET A 764 -10.52 2.69 13.09
CA MET A 764 -11.92 2.68 13.59
C MET A 764 -12.71 1.39 13.33
N LYS A 765 -12.14 0.40 12.62
CA LYS A 765 -12.79 -0.90 12.32
C LYS A 765 -13.13 -1.73 13.57
N ASP A 766 -12.53 -1.41 14.71
CA ASP A 766 -12.72 -2.11 15.98
C ASP A 766 -13.95 -1.56 16.77
N SER A 767 -14.68 -0.58 16.22
CA SER A 767 -15.89 0.03 16.82
C SER A 767 -17.07 -0.95 16.85
N LYS A 768 -17.95 -0.86 17.86
CA LYS A 768 -19.10 -1.80 18.00
C LYS A 768 -20.21 -1.59 16.96
N VAL A 769 -20.45 -0.35 16.56
CA VAL A 769 -21.43 0.03 15.52
C VAL A 769 -20.83 1.14 14.67
N ILE A 770 -20.77 0.93 13.35
CA ILE A 770 -20.29 1.89 12.37
C ILE A 770 -21.49 2.41 11.57
N ALA A 771 -21.80 3.69 11.75
CA ALA A 771 -22.83 4.40 10.99
C ALA A 771 -22.17 5.31 9.93
N ALA A 772 -22.69 5.30 8.71
CA ALA A 772 -22.10 6.04 7.58
C ALA A 772 -23.12 6.88 6.82
N ILE A 773 -22.83 8.17 6.64
CA ILE A 773 -23.58 9.10 5.78
C ILE A 773 -22.67 9.50 4.61
N ASN A 774 -23.00 9.08 3.39
CA ASN A 774 -22.24 9.41 2.19
C ASN A 774 -23.16 9.56 0.96
N LYS A 775 -22.77 10.43 0.03
CA LYS A 775 -23.50 10.69 -1.22
C LYS A 775 -23.22 9.66 -2.31
N ASP A 776 -22.08 8.98 -2.23
CA ASP A 776 -21.64 7.95 -3.17
C ASP A 776 -22.02 6.56 -2.63
N PRO A 777 -22.98 5.82 -3.26
CA PRO A 777 -23.40 4.50 -2.81
C PRO A 777 -22.31 3.42 -2.96
N ASP A 778 -21.34 3.63 -3.86
CA ASP A 778 -20.22 2.70 -4.07
C ASP A 778 -19.03 2.98 -3.12
N ALA A 779 -19.20 3.93 -2.17
CA ALA A 779 -18.14 4.31 -1.24
C ALA A 779 -17.71 3.12 -0.35
N PRO A 780 -16.41 2.76 -0.30
CA PRO A 780 -15.90 1.62 0.48
C PRO A 780 -16.26 1.60 1.97
N ILE A 781 -16.66 2.73 2.57
CA ILE A 781 -17.16 2.78 3.95
C ILE A 781 -18.40 1.89 4.16
N PHE A 782 -19.27 1.75 3.14
CA PHE A 782 -20.47 0.91 3.23
C PHE A 782 -20.15 -0.60 3.20
N GLN A 783 -18.90 -1.01 2.96
CA GLN A 783 -18.47 -2.40 3.06
C GLN A 783 -18.17 -2.82 4.52
N VAL A 784 -18.13 -1.85 5.45
CA VAL A 784 -17.79 -2.04 6.88
C VAL A 784 -18.73 -1.26 7.82
N ALA A 785 -19.84 -0.71 7.31
CA ALA A 785 -20.81 0.04 8.09
C ALA A 785 -22.06 -0.80 8.35
N ASP A 786 -22.42 -1.00 9.61
CA ASP A 786 -23.64 -1.69 10.03
C ASP A 786 -24.90 -0.90 9.62
N VAL A 787 -24.81 0.43 9.57
CA VAL A 787 -25.90 1.33 9.20
C VAL A 787 -25.42 2.34 8.14
N GLY A 788 -25.93 2.22 6.92
CA GLY A 788 -25.61 3.12 5.82
C GLY A 788 -26.77 4.01 5.38
N LEU A 789 -26.54 5.32 5.29
CA LEU A 789 -27.45 6.29 4.67
C LEU A 789 -26.80 6.89 3.43
N VAL A 790 -27.32 6.51 2.25
CA VAL A 790 -26.96 7.14 0.98
C VAL A 790 -27.74 8.46 0.85
N GLY A 791 -27.03 9.60 0.86
CA GLY A 791 -27.65 10.92 0.82
C GLY A 791 -26.64 12.06 0.93
N ASP A 792 -27.09 13.31 0.72
CA ASP A 792 -26.20 14.45 0.89
C ASP A 792 -26.06 14.85 2.36
N LEU A 793 -24.83 14.92 2.86
CA LEU A 793 -24.53 15.16 4.27
C LEU A 793 -24.97 16.56 4.73
N PHE A 794 -25.01 17.55 3.83
CA PHE A 794 -25.44 18.92 4.15
C PHE A 794 -26.95 19.00 4.45
N GLU A 795 -27.73 18.00 4.04
CA GLU A 795 -29.15 17.85 4.38
C GLU A 795 -29.35 16.85 5.52
N LYS A 796 -28.67 15.70 5.45
CA LYS A 796 -28.92 14.56 6.36
C LYS A 796 -28.26 14.66 7.73
N VAL A 797 -27.13 15.36 7.87
CA VAL A 797 -26.54 15.62 9.20
C VAL A 797 -27.43 16.57 10.03
N PRO A 798 -27.92 17.71 9.49
CA PRO A 798 -28.90 18.53 10.22
C PRO A 798 -30.21 17.80 10.51
N GLU A 799 -30.77 17.06 9.55
CA GLU A 799 -32.02 16.30 9.75
C GLU A 799 -31.90 15.27 10.88
N LEU A 800 -30.75 14.59 10.97
CA LEU A 800 -30.46 13.65 12.05
C LEU A 800 -30.25 14.38 13.40
N THR A 801 -29.51 15.50 13.39
CA THR A 801 -29.25 16.30 14.60
C THR A 801 -30.55 16.80 15.24
N GLU A 802 -31.49 17.33 14.44
CA GLU A 802 -32.80 17.79 14.93
C GLU A 802 -33.77 16.66 15.31
N LYS A 803 -33.46 15.41 14.94
CA LYS A 803 -34.17 14.20 15.42
C LYS A 803 -33.57 13.64 16.71
N LEU A 804 -32.28 13.87 16.97
CA LEU A 804 -31.58 13.44 18.19
C LEU A 804 -31.76 14.39 19.39
N LYS A 805 -32.24 15.62 19.14
CA LYS A 805 -32.60 16.62 20.17
C LYS A 805 -34.03 16.45 20.72
N LYS A 806 -34.76 15.41 20.32
CA LYS A 806 -36.16 15.15 20.66
C LYS A 806 -36.31 13.87 21.47
#